data_AF-T1ISN1-F1
#
_entry.id   AF-T1ISN1-F1
#
_cell.length_a   1.000
_cell.length_b   1.000
_cell.length_c   1.000
_cell.angle_alpha   90.00
_cell.angle_beta   90.00
_cell.angle_gamma   90.00
#
_symmetry.space_group_name_H-M   'P 1'
#
loop_
_entity.id
_entity.type
_entity.pdbx_description
1 polymer ?
#
loop_
_entity_poly.entity_id
_entity_poly.type
_entity_poly.pdbx_seq_one_letter_code
_entity_poly.pdbx_strand_id
1 'polypeptide(L)'
;MSRKFLCSELLCFVITTGVLVVNSQQKDIYYGQYLNKFNTYHTQILGDVYIVDTYTIFIKGFTYAGQSRDAYFMIGDSLRPNNEGIVVPNEEGKTNVLTQYINRDITLKLPKRVTEISWLAIYDIFNMKLLADVSIPEGFEPPSFQTIKPILGVSNAVSSDPVVVIDSKSLKIPNFSYDGAGLEVYFWIGKGAQPNKEGKKIPDENGYLSPIGAYKDMTIILEFPGNLTVNDNNWLSIWDAAKGKSYGSVFFPSELNIPPALVHILPHENRLPNCEQLHKDLQISWEVFGQHITIELAGIIGENDYMAFGISGSPTSSQMVGADVAISYIKGWQGLTIDYTAMEKAPCTKTVETFHGTCPDLQIGGLDDFQFIMHERKDNVTIINYRRSLQSADPKDINYNDTDIDTYVVWAVGHLSPKKEPLFHYMYPKSNVKINFGRKPPAKNCNYFVSRMKTLDTIEPLKWEPMKILDKSMRNLTATLGPSAGVIGYESFTGQPSQQLAWYINGLLAPEIYVKRNVKYTFIVEGGNDIHSALYNNPFYISNDPEGGHNRLTSNEQKQSISHITRHFQYLEKETLQFLLQYCKRSFTFAAGHLCRWENKNVDLRLLNQFKSFSRFRNKLRLICDTGSPGILEWIPNKTTPNTVYYQSYTQQNMGWKIHVLDEFPDSSNAPAFKSNQNDLLIPILRLVSSLSPHVLNDELLQI
;
A
#
# COMPACT_ATOMS: atom_id res chain seq x y z
N MET A 1 45.16 73.79 36.42
CA MET A 1 45.01 74.92 35.48
C MET A 1 43.71 74.72 34.70
N SER A 2 42.76 75.65 34.89
CA SER A 2 41.61 76.03 34.05
C SER A 2 40.67 74.99 33.37
N ARG A 3 39.45 74.90 33.94
CA ARG A 3 38.08 75.00 33.36
C ARG A 3 37.80 74.54 31.91
N LYS A 4 36.72 73.73 31.74
CA LYS A 4 35.39 74.16 31.21
C LYS A 4 34.34 73.01 31.16
N PHE A 5 33.20 73.26 31.80
CA PHE A 5 31.78 72.94 31.47
C PHE A 5 31.42 71.78 30.51
N LEU A 6 30.52 70.85 30.90
CA LEU A 6 29.05 70.89 30.68
C LEU A 6 28.32 69.66 31.28
N CYS A 7 27.05 69.84 31.67
CA CYS A 7 26.12 68.92 32.35
C CYS A 7 25.59 67.73 31.53
N SER A 8 25.38 66.61 32.23
CA SER A 8 24.13 65.84 32.45
C SER A 8 23.12 65.63 31.30
N GLU A 9 22.88 64.38 30.87
CA GLU A 9 21.76 63.49 31.30
C GLU A 9 21.56 62.27 30.38
N LEU A 10 21.16 61.16 31.02
CA LEU A 10 20.37 60.01 30.53
C LEU A 10 20.57 59.48 29.10
N LEU A 11 21.23 58.31 28.99
CA LEU A 11 21.17 57.46 27.79
C LEU A 11 20.22 56.28 28.05
N CYS A 12 19.04 56.32 27.45
CA CYS A 12 18.15 55.16 27.28
C CYS A 12 18.86 54.09 26.44
N PHE A 13 19.15 52.94 27.04
CA PHE A 13 19.55 51.74 26.30
C PHE A 13 18.29 51.10 25.68
N VAL A 14 18.06 51.34 24.39
CA VAL A 14 17.15 50.55 23.58
C VAL A 14 17.87 49.24 23.24
N ILE A 15 17.51 48.16 23.95
CA ILE A 15 17.91 46.81 23.57
C ILE A 15 17.06 46.41 22.37
N THR A 16 17.61 46.57 21.16
CA THR A 16 17.04 45.96 19.96
C THR A 16 17.27 44.46 20.05
N THR A 17 16.24 43.72 20.46
CA THR A 17 16.14 42.28 20.29
C THR A 17 16.08 41.98 18.80
N GLY A 18 17.21 41.58 18.23
CA GLY A 18 17.26 40.98 16.90
C GLY A 18 16.50 39.66 16.93
N VAL A 19 15.25 39.69 16.48
CA VAL A 19 14.51 38.47 16.11
C VAL A 19 15.25 37.91 14.90
N LEU A 20 16.08 36.89 15.12
CA LEU A 20 16.52 35.99 14.07
C LEU A 20 15.27 35.24 13.59
N VAL A 21 14.59 35.81 12.60
CA VAL A 21 13.67 35.06 11.76
C VAL A 21 14.54 34.04 11.03
N VAL A 22 14.59 32.82 11.55
CA VAL A 22 15.06 31.66 10.81
C VAL A 22 14.04 31.49 9.69
N ASN A 23 14.33 32.11 8.56
CA ASN A 23 13.58 31.93 7.34
C ASN A 23 13.90 30.49 6.90
N SER A 24 13.04 29.53 7.27
CA SER A 24 13.10 28.21 6.65
C SER A 24 12.81 28.44 5.18
N GLN A 25 13.85 28.49 4.34
CA GLN A 25 13.67 28.47 2.91
C GLN A 25 12.95 27.15 2.59
N GLN A 26 11.64 27.22 2.43
CA GLN A 26 10.84 26.14 1.92
C GLN A 26 11.36 25.92 0.50
N LYS A 27 12.16 24.88 0.32
CA LYS A 27 12.75 24.54 -0.97
C LYS A 27 11.60 24.38 -1.97
N ASP A 28 11.61 25.21 -3.01
CA ASP A 28 10.57 25.18 -4.04
C ASP A 28 10.46 23.78 -4.65
N ILE A 29 9.22 23.32 -4.81
CA ILE A 29 8.91 22.04 -5.47
C ILE A 29 9.41 22.12 -6.92
N TYR A 30 10.12 21.09 -7.38
CA TYR A 30 10.59 21.01 -8.76
C TYR A 30 9.43 20.59 -9.68
N TYR A 31 9.01 21.49 -10.58
CA TYR A 31 7.89 21.28 -11.51
C TYR A 31 8.33 20.94 -12.94
N GLY A 32 9.62 20.66 -13.15
CA GLY A 32 10.22 20.46 -14.46
C GLY A 32 11.11 21.63 -14.87
N GLN A 33 11.57 21.63 -16.11
CA GLN A 33 12.43 22.69 -16.62
C GLN A 33 11.60 23.94 -16.91
N TYR A 34 11.96 25.05 -16.26
CA TYR A 34 11.29 26.33 -16.48
C TYR A 34 11.50 26.81 -17.92
N LEU A 35 10.41 27.15 -18.60
CA LEU A 35 10.43 27.68 -19.95
C LEU A 35 10.38 29.21 -19.92
N ASN A 36 9.22 29.78 -19.60
CA ASN A 36 9.04 31.22 -19.43
C ASN A 36 7.66 31.55 -18.83
N LYS A 37 7.41 32.83 -18.55
CA LYS A 37 6.05 33.36 -18.36
C LYS A 37 5.33 33.53 -19.70
N PHE A 38 4.01 33.50 -19.67
CA PHE A 38 3.22 33.88 -20.84
C PHE A 38 3.49 35.34 -21.24
N ASN A 39 3.86 35.53 -22.50
CA ASN A 39 3.80 36.83 -23.15
C ASN A 39 2.33 37.18 -23.36
N THR A 40 1.87 38.25 -22.73
CA THR A 40 0.45 38.64 -22.76
C THR A 40 0.23 39.87 -23.62
N TYR A 41 -0.72 39.76 -24.55
CA TYR A 41 -1.11 40.87 -25.43
C TYR A 41 -2.44 41.51 -25.02
N HIS A 42 -3.15 40.85 -24.10
CA HIS A 42 -4.37 41.35 -23.47
C HIS A 42 -4.30 41.18 -21.95
N THR A 43 -4.97 42.07 -21.23
CA THR A 43 -4.94 42.06 -19.76
C THR A 43 -5.58 40.78 -19.21
N GLN A 44 -5.04 40.28 -18.10
CA GLN A 44 -5.61 39.19 -17.26
C GLN A 44 -5.29 37.74 -17.68
N ILE A 45 -4.17 37.48 -18.35
CA ILE A 45 -3.57 36.14 -18.43
C ILE A 45 -2.28 36.09 -17.59
N LEU A 46 -2.14 35.11 -16.72
CA LEU A 46 -0.92 34.88 -15.94
C LEU A 46 -0.62 33.38 -15.88
N GLY A 47 0.65 33.05 -15.73
CA GLY A 47 1.10 31.66 -15.52
C GLY A 47 2.58 31.50 -15.84
N ASP A 48 3.27 30.72 -15.02
CA ASP A 48 4.64 30.28 -15.25
C ASP A 48 4.63 28.91 -15.94
N VAL A 49 5.29 28.78 -17.09
CA VAL A 49 5.27 27.56 -17.91
C VAL A 49 6.53 26.73 -17.65
N TYR A 50 6.34 25.44 -17.38
CA TYR A 50 7.38 24.44 -17.14
C TYR A 50 7.18 23.24 -18.08
N ILE A 51 8.26 22.68 -18.60
CA ILE A 51 8.23 21.41 -19.33
C ILE A 51 8.50 20.27 -18.34
N VAL A 52 7.54 19.36 -18.22
CA VAL A 52 7.59 18.20 -17.32
C VAL A 52 8.31 17.04 -17.99
N ASP A 53 7.93 16.73 -19.22
CA ASP A 53 8.52 15.66 -20.03
C ASP A 53 8.33 15.94 -21.53
N THR A 54 8.59 14.94 -22.38
CA THR A 54 8.46 15.04 -23.85
C THR A 54 7.07 15.42 -24.38
N TYR A 55 6.00 15.23 -23.62
CA TYR A 55 4.62 15.50 -24.02
C TYR A 55 3.84 16.33 -22.99
N THR A 56 4.43 16.71 -21.88
CA THR A 56 3.70 17.31 -20.76
C THR A 56 4.22 18.70 -20.43
N ILE A 57 3.30 19.67 -20.36
CA ILE A 57 3.55 21.03 -19.91
C ILE A 57 2.78 21.28 -18.62
N PHE A 58 3.46 21.84 -17.62
CA PHE A 58 2.86 22.30 -16.38
C PHE A 58 2.83 23.83 -16.35
N ILE A 59 1.68 24.41 -16.01
CA ILE A 59 1.51 25.86 -15.88
C ILE A 59 1.11 26.16 -14.44
N LYS A 60 1.98 26.87 -13.72
CA LYS A 60 1.78 27.26 -12.34
C LYS A 60 1.02 28.58 -12.25
N GLY A 61 0.00 28.64 -11.39
CA GLY A 61 -0.76 29.86 -11.11
C GLY A 61 -1.52 30.40 -12.32
N PHE A 62 -1.99 29.51 -13.20
CA PHE A 62 -2.70 29.90 -14.40
C PHE A 62 -3.96 30.70 -14.07
N THR A 63 -4.05 31.90 -14.65
CA THR A 63 -5.19 32.80 -14.49
C THR A 63 -5.63 33.25 -15.86
N TYR A 64 -6.92 33.14 -16.14
CA TYR A 64 -7.55 33.60 -17.37
C TYR A 64 -8.97 34.05 -17.06
N ALA A 65 -9.32 35.27 -17.45
CA ALA A 65 -10.60 35.88 -17.09
C ALA A 65 -11.83 35.27 -17.78
N GLY A 66 -11.66 34.42 -18.81
CA GLY A 66 -12.80 33.77 -19.50
C GLY A 66 -13.61 34.72 -20.39
N GLN A 67 -13.04 35.85 -20.83
CA GLN A 67 -13.77 36.88 -21.58
C GLN A 67 -13.94 36.57 -23.07
N SER A 68 -13.11 35.69 -23.63
CA SER A 68 -13.15 35.37 -25.06
C SER A 68 -14.18 34.27 -25.34
N ARG A 69 -14.87 34.40 -26.47
CA ARG A 69 -15.95 33.49 -26.86
C ARG A 69 -15.47 32.09 -27.23
N ASP A 70 -14.25 31.98 -27.77
CA ASP A 70 -13.75 30.76 -28.40
C ASP A 70 -12.22 30.59 -28.21
N ALA A 71 -11.76 30.72 -26.96
CA ALA A 71 -10.35 30.58 -26.61
C ALA A 71 -9.95 29.12 -26.36
N TYR A 72 -8.79 28.72 -26.88
CA TYR A 72 -8.21 27.39 -26.73
C TYR A 72 -6.72 27.44 -26.42
N PHE A 73 -6.21 26.40 -25.77
CA PHE A 73 -4.77 26.10 -25.80
C PHE A 73 -4.43 25.57 -27.18
N MET A 74 -3.43 26.16 -27.83
CA MET A 74 -2.98 25.77 -29.16
C MET A 74 -1.47 25.66 -29.20
N ILE A 75 -0.95 24.74 -30.00
CA ILE A 75 0.47 24.56 -30.27
C ILE A 75 0.72 24.59 -31.78
N GLY A 76 1.92 24.99 -32.19
CA GLY A 76 2.32 24.94 -33.59
C GLY A 76 3.84 24.92 -33.76
N ASP A 77 4.28 24.59 -34.96
CA ASP A 77 5.68 24.48 -35.38
C ASP A 77 6.16 25.73 -36.15
N SER A 78 5.24 26.61 -36.55
CA SER A 78 5.55 27.89 -37.17
C SER A 78 6.39 28.80 -36.27
N LEU A 79 7.12 29.74 -36.86
CA LEU A 79 7.94 30.72 -36.11
C LEU A 79 7.11 31.60 -35.15
N ARG A 80 5.83 31.81 -35.45
CA ARG A 80 4.91 32.61 -34.63
C ARG A 80 3.54 31.94 -34.53
N PRO A 81 2.82 32.14 -33.40
CA PRO A 81 1.45 31.69 -33.26
C PRO A 81 0.53 32.17 -34.39
N ASN A 82 -0.20 31.23 -34.98
CA ASN A 82 -1.17 31.47 -36.04
C ASN A 82 -2.43 30.57 -35.85
N ASN A 83 -3.41 30.70 -36.75
CA ASN A 83 -4.66 29.95 -36.71
C ASN A 83 -4.57 28.51 -37.27
N GLU A 84 -3.40 28.07 -37.76
CA GLU A 84 -3.17 26.72 -38.29
C GLU A 84 -2.63 25.74 -37.23
N GLY A 85 -2.48 26.20 -35.98
CA GLY A 85 -2.04 25.37 -34.87
C GLY A 85 -3.02 24.26 -34.49
N ILE A 86 -2.55 23.34 -33.64
CA ILE A 86 -3.30 22.20 -33.12
C ILE A 86 -3.86 22.56 -31.75
N VAL A 87 -5.17 22.32 -31.54
CA VAL A 87 -5.81 22.50 -30.23
C VAL A 87 -5.33 21.41 -29.25
N VAL A 88 -4.90 21.83 -28.07
CA VAL A 88 -4.45 20.96 -26.99
C VAL A 88 -5.61 20.71 -26.02
N PRO A 89 -5.89 19.45 -25.62
CA PRO A 89 -6.85 19.17 -24.56
C PRO A 89 -6.48 19.87 -23.25
N ASN A 90 -7.47 20.36 -22.52
CA ASN A 90 -7.29 20.93 -21.20
C ASN A 90 -6.90 19.86 -20.15
N GLU A 91 -6.79 20.26 -18.88
CA GLU A 91 -6.39 19.39 -17.76
C GLU A 91 -7.34 18.19 -17.53
N GLU A 92 -8.57 18.25 -18.06
CA GLU A 92 -9.54 17.16 -18.01
C GLU A 92 -9.51 16.26 -19.26
N GLY A 93 -8.59 16.52 -20.19
CA GLY A 93 -8.49 15.81 -21.47
C GLY A 93 -9.58 16.20 -22.48
N LYS A 94 -10.21 17.38 -22.31
CA LYS A 94 -11.28 17.88 -23.18
C LYS A 94 -10.79 19.04 -24.04
N THR A 95 -11.28 19.12 -25.28
CA THR A 95 -10.98 20.22 -26.22
C THR A 95 -12.11 21.24 -26.29
N ASN A 96 -12.73 21.56 -25.15
CA ASN A 96 -13.78 22.57 -25.05
C ASN A 96 -13.18 23.98 -24.92
N VAL A 97 -14.02 24.99 -25.19
CA VAL A 97 -13.67 26.40 -25.00
C VAL A 97 -13.20 26.62 -23.56
N LEU A 98 -12.11 27.36 -23.41
CA LEU A 98 -11.55 27.70 -22.10
C LEU A 98 -12.49 28.61 -21.32
N THR A 99 -12.82 28.18 -20.12
CA THR A 99 -13.58 28.97 -19.14
C THR A 99 -12.65 29.83 -18.29
N GLN A 100 -13.20 30.50 -17.28
CA GLN A 100 -12.39 31.25 -16.32
C GLN A 100 -11.48 30.32 -15.49
N TYR A 101 -10.21 30.70 -15.37
CA TYR A 101 -9.23 30.11 -14.46
C TYR A 101 -8.77 31.16 -13.46
N ILE A 102 -8.72 30.81 -12.17
CA ILE A 102 -8.27 31.70 -11.08
C ILE A 102 -7.15 31.00 -10.33
N ASN A 103 -5.91 31.46 -10.55
CA ASN A 103 -4.70 30.96 -9.89
C ASN A 103 -4.66 29.43 -9.76
N ARG A 104 -4.92 28.72 -10.87
CA ARG A 104 -4.96 27.26 -10.90
C ARG A 104 -3.69 26.69 -11.50
N ASP A 105 -3.15 25.67 -10.86
CA ASP A 105 -2.09 24.87 -11.45
C ASP A 105 -2.70 23.87 -12.44
N ILE A 106 -2.27 23.90 -13.70
CA ILE A 106 -2.81 23.05 -14.76
C ILE A 106 -1.70 22.24 -15.43
N THR A 107 -2.03 21.02 -15.84
CA THR A 107 -1.13 20.13 -16.58
C THR A 107 -1.76 19.83 -17.93
N LEU A 108 -1.04 20.12 -19.01
CA LEU A 108 -1.48 19.90 -20.38
C LEU A 108 -0.69 18.72 -20.98
N LYS A 109 -1.41 17.72 -21.49
CA LYS A 109 -0.83 16.65 -22.31
C LYS A 109 -0.91 17.04 -23.77
N LEU A 110 0.24 17.18 -24.40
CA LEU A 110 0.37 17.61 -25.79
C LEU A 110 0.11 16.45 -26.76
N PRO A 111 -0.56 16.73 -27.89
CA PRO A 111 -0.73 15.74 -28.97
C PRO A 111 0.55 15.52 -29.80
N LYS A 112 1.56 16.38 -29.67
CA LYS A 112 2.88 16.30 -30.32
C LYS A 112 3.99 16.41 -29.28
N ARG A 113 5.22 16.01 -29.64
CA ARG A 113 6.38 16.18 -28.76
C ARG A 113 6.71 17.66 -28.58
N VAL A 114 7.20 18.04 -27.40
CA VAL A 114 7.68 19.40 -27.11
C VAL A 114 8.77 19.83 -28.11
N THR A 115 9.61 18.90 -28.57
CA THR A 115 10.67 19.15 -29.56
C THR A 115 10.14 19.38 -30.98
N GLU A 116 8.87 19.08 -31.26
CA GLU A 116 8.24 19.23 -32.57
C GLU A 116 7.40 20.51 -32.68
N ILE A 117 7.38 21.34 -31.63
CA ILE A 117 6.60 22.57 -31.58
C ILE A 117 7.49 23.75 -31.22
N SER A 118 7.13 24.91 -31.76
CA SER A 118 7.85 26.17 -31.59
C SER A 118 7.18 27.08 -30.56
N TRP A 119 5.88 26.88 -30.27
CA TRP A 119 5.13 27.70 -29.32
C TRP A 119 3.92 26.97 -28.73
N LEU A 120 3.54 27.42 -27.52
CA LEU A 120 2.24 27.17 -26.89
C LEU A 120 1.53 28.53 -26.77
N ALA A 121 0.29 28.62 -27.23
CA ALA A 121 -0.49 29.85 -27.21
C ALA A 121 -1.90 29.63 -26.66
N ILE A 122 -2.48 30.72 -26.17
CA ILE A 122 -3.90 30.86 -25.92
C ILE A 122 -4.46 31.72 -27.05
N TYR A 123 -5.28 31.10 -27.89
CA TYR A 123 -5.73 31.70 -29.14
C TYR A 123 -7.26 31.72 -29.19
N ASP A 124 -7.84 32.88 -29.51
CA ASP A 124 -9.26 33.02 -29.82
C ASP A 124 -9.44 32.78 -31.32
N ILE A 125 -9.98 31.60 -31.66
CA ILE A 125 -10.13 31.16 -33.05
C ILE A 125 -11.20 32.01 -33.76
N PHE A 126 -12.30 32.33 -33.08
CA PHE A 126 -13.41 33.08 -33.66
C PHE A 126 -13.00 34.49 -34.08
N ASN A 127 -12.22 35.19 -33.24
CA ASN A 127 -11.73 36.54 -33.53
C ASN A 127 -10.36 36.56 -34.21
N MET A 128 -9.77 35.39 -34.51
CA MET A 128 -8.41 35.22 -35.04
C MET A 128 -7.36 36.02 -34.25
N LYS A 129 -7.42 35.91 -32.92
CA LYS A 129 -6.71 36.80 -32.01
C LYS A 129 -5.83 36.02 -31.05
N LEU A 130 -4.53 36.34 -31.06
CA LEU A 130 -3.57 35.82 -30.09
C LEU A 130 -3.75 36.52 -28.74
N LEU A 131 -4.05 35.76 -27.69
CA LEU A 131 -4.24 36.30 -26.34
C LEU A 131 -2.95 36.27 -25.53
N ALA A 132 -2.26 35.14 -25.57
CA ALA A 132 -0.96 34.95 -24.94
C ALA A 132 -0.17 33.84 -25.63
N ASP A 133 1.16 33.86 -25.52
CA ASP A 133 2.03 32.79 -26.01
C ASP A 133 3.29 32.59 -25.17
N VAL A 134 3.90 31.43 -25.35
CA VAL A 134 5.26 31.13 -24.92
C VAL A 134 5.98 30.39 -26.04
N SER A 135 7.18 30.84 -26.37
CA SER A 135 8.02 30.20 -27.39
C SER A 135 8.91 29.14 -26.79
N ILE A 136 9.12 28.04 -27.50
CA ILE A 136 10.03 26.95 -27.14
C ILE A 136 11.32 27.14 -27.95
N PRO A 137 12.49 27.28 -27.29
CA PRO A 137 13.75 27.45 -28.00
C PRO A 137 14.09 26.27 -28.90
N GLU A 138 14.72 26.54 -30.03
CA GLU A 138 15.27 25.49 -30.89
C GLU A 138 16.39 24.73 -30.16
N GLY A 139 16.39 23.40 -30.26
CA GLY A 139 17.34 22.55 -29.53
C GLY A 139 17.01 22.36 -28.04
N PHE A 140 15.82 22.73 -27.58
CA PHE A 140 15.37 22.46 -26.22
C PHE A 140 15.31 20.94 -25.95
N GLU A 141 16.04 20.48 -24.93
CA GLU A 141 16.04 19.09 -24.49
C GLU A 141 15.04 18.91 -23.33
N PRO A 142 13.86 18.32 -23.56
CA PRO A 142 12.90 18.12 -22.48
C PRO A 142 13.43 17.11 -21.45
N PRO A 143 13.06 17.27 -20.17
CA PRO A 143 13.42 16.30 -19.14
C PRO A 143 12.95 14.88 -19.52
N SER A 144 13.82 13.90 -19.35
CA SER A 144 13.53 12.50 -19.69
C SER A 144 14.22 11.54 -18.73
N PHE A 145 13.72 10.31 -18.63
CA PHE A 145 14.33 9.30 -17.78
C PHE A 145 15.79 9.06 -18.21
N GLN A 146 16.69 8.90 -17.25
CA GLN A 146 18.12 8.75 -17.53
C GLN A 146 18.64 7.41 -17.04
N THR A 147 19.45 6.75 -17.87
CA THR A 147 20.13 5.52 -17.46
C THR A 147 21.53 5.84 -16.99
N ILE A 148 21.84 5.49 -15.74
CA ILE A 148 23.14 5.65 -15.12
C ILE A 148 23.84 4.30 -14.97
N LYS A 149 25.05 4.31 -14.43
CA LYS A 149 25.85 3.10 -14.23
C LYS A 149 25.11 2.06 -13.36
N PRO A 150 25.42 0.76 -13.51
CA PRO A 150 24.93 -0.26 -12.59
C PRO A 150 25.45 -0.05 -11.18
N ILE A 151 24.78 -0.65 -10.18
CA ILE A 151 25.30 -0.75 -8.82
C ILE A 151 26.47 -1.72 -8.85
N LEU A 152 27.66 -1.21 -8.54
CA LEU A 152 28.87 -2.01 -8.49
C LEU A 152 29.01 -2.61 -7.09
N GLY A 153 28.88 -3.94 -7.01
CA GLY A 153 29.14 -4.68 -5.78
C GLY A 153 30.60 -4.70 -5.39
N VAL A 154 30.86 -4.43 -4.12
CA VAL A 154 32.17 -4.63 -3.47
C VAL A 154 32.19 -5.95 -2.72
N SER A 155 31.06 -6.37 -2.14
CA SER A 155 30.92 -7.62 -1.39
C SER A 155 29.46 -8.10 -1.33
N ASN A 156 29.22 -9.30 -0.81
CA ASN A 156 27.87 -9.84 -0.52
C ASN A 156 26.95 -9.97 -1.74
N ALA A 157 27.55 -10.31 -2.89
CA ALA A 157 26.86 -10.54 -4.17
C ALA A 157 25.92 -9.40 -4.59
N VAL A 158 26.25 -8.16 -4.22
CA VAL A 158 25.48 -6.99 -4.68
C VAL A 158 25.75 -6.75 -6.16
N SER A 159 24.71 -6.74 -6.98
CA SER A 159 24.82 -6.38 -8.40
C SER A 159 23.49 -5.86 -8.94
N SER A 160 23.54 -5.07 -10.00
CA SER A 160 22.36 -4.71 -10.78
C SER A 160 22.74 -4.47 -12.24
N ASP A 161 21.73 -4.41 -13.09
CA ASP A 161 21.84 -3.76 -14.40
C ASP A 161 21.93 -2.23 -14.26
N PRO A 162 22.22 -1.49 -15.34
CA PRO A 162 22.21 -0.03 -15.34
C PRO A 162 20.94 0.54 -14.68
N VAL A 163 21.12 1.42 -13.70
CA VAL A 163 20.02 2.00 -12.92
C VAL A 163 19.33 3.06 -13.77
N VAL A 164 18.00 3.11 -13.73
CA VAL A 164 17.20 4.10 -14.46
C VAL A 164 16.62 5.10 -13.47
N VAL A 165 17.03 6.36 -13.59
CA VAL A 165 16.42 7.50 -12.90
C VAL A 165 15.14 7.86 -13.64
N ILE A 166 13.99 7.57 -13.04
CA ILE A 166 12.68 7.78 -13.67
C ILE A 166 12.30 9.26 -13.60
N ASP A 167 12.41 9.84 -12.40
CA ASP A 167 12.05 11.21 -12.09
C ASP A 167 12.89 11.72 -10.90
N SER A 168 12.61 12.93 -10.43
CA SER A 168 13.33 13.57 -9.32
C SER A 168 13.28 12.83 -7.98
N LYS A 169 12.41 11.83 -7.80
CA LYS A 169 12.23 11.05 -6.56
C LYS A 169 12.27 9.53 -6.74
N SER A 170 12.23 9.02 -7.96
CA SER A 170 12.04 7.58 -8.24
C SER A 170 13.21 6.98 -9.02
N LEU A 171 13.71 5.84 -8.55
CA LEU A 171 14.77 5.07 -9.20
C LEU A 171 14.31 3.64 -9.48
N LYS A 172 14.53 3.15 -10.70
CA LYS A 172 14.35 1.75 -11.07
C LYS A 172 15.70 1.05 -11.14
N ILE A 173 15.82 -0.05 -10.42
CA ILE A 173 17.02 -0.89 -10.38
C ILE A 173 16.64 -2.26 -10.95
N PRO A 174 16.99 -2.55 -12.22
CA PRO A 174 16.71 -3.85 -12.83
C PRO A 174 17.71 -4.91 -12.37
N ASN A 175 17.25 -6.16 -12.31
CA ASN A 175 18.06 -7.35 -11.99
C ASN A 175 18.94 -7.18 -10.73
N PHE A 176 18.39 -6.57 -9.69
CA PHE A 176 19.06 -6.38 -8.41
C PHE A 176 19.20 -7.70 -7.66
N SER A 177 20.42 -7.97 -7.20
CA SER A 177 20.78 -9.14 -6.41
C SER A 177 21.57 -8.73 -5.17
N TYR A 178 21.32 -9.42 -4.05
CA TYR A 178 22.00 -9.26 -2.76
C TYR A 178 21.78 -10.53 -1.93
N ASP A 179 22.84 -11.08 -1.32
CA ASP A 179 22.78 -12.38 -0.64
C ASP A 179 22.07 -12.40 0.73
N GLY A 180 21.79 -11.24 1.32
CA GLY A 180 21.13 -11.13 2.63
C GLY A 180 22.04 -11.35 3.84
N ALA A 181 23.37 -11.44 3.69
CA ALA A 181 24.29 -11.81 4.76
C ALA A 181 24.64 -10.68 5.75
N GLY A 182 24.22 -9.44 5.49
CA GLY A 182 24.44 -8.29 6.36
C GLY A 182 23.48 -8.24 7.55
N LEU A 183 23.86 -7.46 8.59
CA LEU A 183 23.08 -7.36 9.83
C LEU A 183 21.98 -6.29 9.73
N GLU A 184 22.39 -5.05 9.43
CA GLU A 184 21.49 -3.91 9.33
C GLU A 184 21.69 -3.22 7.99
N VAL A 185 21.30 -3.91 6.92
CA VAL A 185 21.49 -3.42 5.56
C VAL A 185 20.29 -2.62 5.10
N TYR A 186 20.55 -1.45 4.53
CA TYR A 186 19.52 -0.54 4.05
C TYR A 186 19.89 0.05 2.69
N PHE A 187 18.86 0.50 1.96
CA PHE A 187 19.06 1.50 0.91
C PHE A 187 19.41 2.83 1.57
N TRP A 188 20.55 3.40 1.17
CA TRP A 188 21.17 4.52 1.84
C TRP A 188 21.61 5.56 0.81
N ILE A 189 21.20 6.81 0.99
CA ILE A 189 21.54 7.91 0.08
C ILE A 189 22.37 8.94 0.81
N GLY A 190 23.22 9.66 0.11
CA GLY A 190 23.95 10.74 0.75
C GLY A 190 24.68 11.65 -0.20
N LYS A 191 25.33 12.63 0.42
CA LYS A 191 26.14 13.65 -0.25
C LYS A 191 27.63 13.32 -0.14
N GLY A 192 28.43 13.94 -0.99
CA GLY A 192 29.88 13.82 -1.00
C GLY A 192 30.40 12.76 -1.97
N ALA A 193 31.72 12.60 -1.97
CA ALA A 193 32.42 11.80 -2.99
C ALA A 193 32.29 10.28 -2.82
N GLN A 194 31.92 9.80 -1.62
CA GLN A 194 31.85 8.36 -1.29
C GLN A 194 30.75 8.06 -0.26
N PRO A 195 30.16 6.86 -0.28
CA PRO A 195 29.23 6.38 0.75
C PRO A 195 29.80 6.43 2.16
N ASN A 196 29.02 6.95 3.10
CA ASN A 196 29.44 7.13 4.50
C ASN A 196 28.25 7.06 5.50
N LYS A 197 28.58 7.12 6.80
CA LYS A 197 27.62 7.02 7.91
C LYS A 197 26.61 8.16 8.00
N GLU A 198 26.90 9.32 7.40
CA GLU A 198 26.04 10.52 7.45
C GLU A 198 24.90 10.48 6.42
N GLY A 199 24.88 9.45 5.55
CA GLY A 199 23.77 9.23 4.64
C GLY A 199 22.44 8.99 5.38
N LYS A 200 21.37 8.99 4.61
CA LYS A 200 20.00 8.81 5.08
C LYS A 200 19.44 7.51 4.53
N LYS A 201 18.69 6.82 5.40
CA LYS A 201 17.90 5.66 5.03
C LYS A 201 16.75 6.05 4.11
N ILE A 202 16.50 5.26 3.07
CA ILE A 202 15.27 5.35 2.28
C ILE A 202 14.44 4.06 2.40
N PRO A 203 13.11 4.15 2.22
CA PRO A 203 12.25 2.97 2.21
C PRO A 203 12.61 1.98 1.10
N ASP A 204 12.33 0.70 1.32
CA ASP A 204 12.36 -0.32 0.27
C ASP A 204 11.17 -0.14 -0.72
N GLU A 205 11.09 -1.00 -1.74
CA GLU A 205 10.03 -0.97 -2.75
C GLU A 205 8.62 -1.19 -2.19
N ASN A 206 8.53 -1.69 -0.96
CA ASN A 206 7.30 -1.91 -0.22
C ASN A 206 7.04 -0.82 0.82
N GLY A 207 7.91 0.18 0.95
CA GLY A 207 7.78 1.30 1.87
C GLY A 207 8.35 1.07 3.28
N TYR A 208 9.03 -0.05 3.51
CA TYR A 208 9.57 -0.39 4.82
C TYR A 208 10.94 0.24 5.06
N LEU A 209 11.13 0.67 6.29
CA LEU A 209 12.40 1.17 6.83
C LEU A 209 12.98 0.11 7.78
N SER A 210 13.07 -1.14 7.35
CA SER A 210 13.69 -2.22 8.13
C SER A 210 14.84 -2.83 7.34
N PRO A 211 15.75 -3.60 7.98
CA PRO A 211 16.86 -4.20 7.27
C PRO A 211 16.36 -5.01 6.08
N ILE A 212 16.96 -4.78 4.91
CA ILE A 212 16.55 -5.45 3.69
C ILE A 212 17.04 -6.90 3.68
N GLY A 213 16.18 -7.81 3.20
CA GLY A 213 16.51 -9.23 3.04
C GLY A 213 17.30 -9.51 1.76
N ALA A 214 17.43 -10.79 1.41
CA ALA A 214 18.07 -11.20 0.17
C ALA A 214 17.22 -10.83 -1.06
N TYR A 215 17.90 -10.42 -2.14
CA TYR A 215 17.31 -10.16 -3.46
C TYR A 215 17.92 -11.11 -4.49
N LYS A 216 17.11 -11.61 -5.41
CA LYS A 216 17.58 -12.47 -6.50
C LYS A 216 16.97 -12.04 -7.83
N ASP A 217 17.77 -11.35 -8.63
CA ASP A 217 17.46 -10.90 -9.99
C ASP A 217 16.11 -10.17 -10.07
N MET A 218 15.84 -9.31 -9.08
CA MET A 218 14.56 -8.60 -8.97
C MET A 218 14.66 -7.20 -9.55
N THR A 219 13.61 -6.75 -10.24
CA THR A 219 13.49 -5.35 -10.64
C THR A 219 12.73 -4.60 -9.54
N ILE A 220 13.39 -3.64 -8.90
CA ILE A 220 12.82 -2.84 -7.81
C ILE A 220 12.70 -1.37 -8.20
N ILE A 221 11.72 -0.68 -7.63
CA ILE A 221 11.54 0.77 -7.78
C ILE A 221 11.58 1.38 -6.38
N LEU A 222 12.53 2.28 -6.16
CA LEU A 222 12.71 2.99 -4.89
C LEU A 222 12.22 4.42 -5.02
N GLU A 223 11.55 4.90 -3.97
CA GLU A 223 11.00 6.25 -3.88
C GLU A 223 11.66 7.02 -2.73
N PHE A 224 12.14 8.23 -3.00
CA PHE A 224 12.85 9.07 -2.03
C PHE A 224 11.86 9.72 -1.06
N PRO A 225 12.07 9.60 0.27
CA PRO A 225 11.12 10.06 1.27
C PRO A 225 11.07 11.59 1.38
N GLY A 226 9.93 12.12 1.85
CA GLY A 226 9.74 13.54 2.16
C GLY A 226 10.07 14.46 0.99
N ASN A 227 10.91 15.46 1.24
CA ASN A 227 11.36 16.43 0.25
C ASN A 227 12.70 16.07 -0.43
N LEU A 228 13.27 14.90 -0.14
CA LEU A 228 14.54 14.48 -0.74
C LEU A 228 14.35 14.18 -2.23
N THR A 229 15.31 14.62 -3.04
CA THR A 229 15.34 14.36 -4.48
C THR A 229 16.66 13.70 -4.90
N VAL A 230 16.69 13.10 -6.09
CA VAL A 230 17.91 12.52 -6.67
C VAL A 230 18.98 13.61 -6.82
N ASN A 231 18.61 14.81 -7.27
CA ASN A 231 19.52 15.95 -7.43
C ASN A 231 20.12 16.48 -6.12
N ASP A 232 19.51 16.16 -4.96
CA ASP A 232 20.07 16.51 -3.65
C ASP A 232 21.17 15.56 -3.18
N ASN A 233 21.38 14.44 -3.87
CA ASN A 233 22.25 13.37 -3.42
C ASN A 233 23.29 13.04 -4.50
N ASN A 234 24.45 12.53 -4.08
CA ASN A 234 25.53 12.18 -5.00
C ASN A 234 25.63 10.68 -5.24
N TRP A 235 25.08 9.85 -4.36
CA TRP A 235 25.16 8.40 -4.45
C TRP A 235 23.99 7.69 -3.76
N LEU A 236 23.73 6.47 -4.23
CA LEU A 236 22.93 5.44 -3.57
C LEU A 236 23.86 4.27 -3.22
N SER A 237 23.72 3.75 -2.01
CA SER A 237 24.52 2.64 -1.48
C SER A 237 23.64 1.59 -0.82
N ILE A 238 24.06 0.34 -0.95
CA ILE A 238 23.62 -0.77 -0.11
C ILE A 238 24.52 -0.76 1.12
N TRP A 239 24.02 -0.25 2.23
CA TRP A 239 24.83 0.13 3.40
C TRP A 239 24.49 -0.73 4.61
N ASP A 240 25.50 -1.35 5.22
CA ASP A 240 25.38 -2.03 6.51
C ASP A 240 25.67 -1.01 7.63
N ALA A 241 24.62 -0.56 8.33
CA ALA A 241 24.72 0.45 9.37
C ALA A 241 25.48 -0.05 10.60
N ALA A 242 25.30 -1.31 10.97
CA ALA A 242 25.98 -1.93 12.11
C ALA A 242 27.50 -2.00 11.90
N LYS A 243 27.94 -2.31 10.67
CA LYS A 243 29.38 -2.36 10.32
C LYS A 243 29.92 -1.03 9.80
N GLY A 244 29.05 -0.09 9.44
CA GLY A 244 29.43 1.17 8.80
C GLY A 244 30.13 0.96 7.45
N LYS A 245 29.67 0.01 6.64
CA LYS A 245 30.32 -0.38 5.37
C LYS A 245 29.32 -0.41 4.21
N SER A 246 29.75 0.08 3.04
CA SER A 246 29.04 -0.09 1.78
C SER A 246 29.34 -1.46 1.15
N TYR A 247 28.29 -2.19 0.75
CA TYR A 247 28.39 -3.45 0.00
C TYR A 247 28.31 -3.26 -1.50
N GLY A 248 27.77 -2.13 -1.96
CA GLY A 248 27.78 -1.69 -3.35
C GLY A 248 27.15 -0.32 -3.48
N SER A 249 27.53 0.43 -4.51
CA SER A 249 27.03 1.78 -4.71
C SER A 249 26.95 2.18 -6.18
N VAL A 250 26.18 3.23 -6.43
CA VAL A 250 26.07 3.94 -7.70
C VAL A 250 26.10 5.44 -7.43
N PHE A 251 26.74 6.20 -8.33
CA PHE A 251 26.85 7.64 -8.23
C PHE A 251 25.92 8.33 -9.23
N PHE A 252 25.26 9.38 -8.77
CA PHE A 252 24.42 10.23 -9.61
C PHE A 252 25.30 11.28 -10.32
N PRO A 253 25.12 11.48 -11.64
CA PRO A 253 25.72 12.59 -12.36
C PRO A 253 25.33 13.94 -11.73
N SER A 254 26.23 14.92 -11.80
CA SER A 254 26.03 16.24 -11.19
C SER A 254 24.89 17.06 -11.82
N GLU A 255 24.57 16.79 -13.08
CA GLU A 255 23.50 17.46 -13.82
C GLU A 255 22.63 16.40 -14.51
N LEU A 256 21.46 16.12 -13.92
CA LEU A 256 20.45 15.23 -14.47
C LEU A 256 19.25 16.07 -14.93
N ASN A 257 19.02 16.12 -16.25
CA ASN A 257 17.78 16.61 -16.85
C ASN A 257 16.70 15.51 -16.80
N ILE A 258 16.06 15.37 -15.63
CA ILE A 258 15.07 14.33 -15.33
C ILE A 258 13.69 14.94 -15.04
N PRO A 259 12.59 14.24 -15.34
CA PRO A 259 11.25 14.74 -15.07
C PRO A 259 11.02 15.05 -13.58
N PRO A 260 10.11 15.98 -13.26
CA PRO A 260 9.63 16.15 -11.91
C PRO A 260 8.77 14.96 -11.50
N ALA A 261 8.87 14.55 -10.23
CA ALA A 261 7.98 13.54 -9.68
C ALA A 261 6.54 14.09 -9.58
N LEU A 262 5.56 13.37 -10.14
CA LEU A 262 4.14 13.71 -10.08
C LEU A 262 3.52 13.28 -8.75
N VAL A 263 4.08 13.84 -7.67
CA VAL A 263 3.70 13.55 -6.29
C VAL A 263 3.41 14.83 -5.53
N HIS A 264 2.42 14.76 -4.65
CA HIS A 264 2.17 15.79 -3.66
C HIS A 264 2.96 15.47 -2.39
N ILE A 265 3.85 16.39 -2.03
CA ILE A 265 4.46 16.40 -0.70
C ILE A 265 3.39 16.91 0.27
N LEU A 266 3.13 16.14 1.32
CA LEU A 266 2.16 16.44 2.36
C LEU A 266 2.95 16.81 3.62
N PRO A 267 3.16 18.12 3.89
CA PRO A 267 3.92 18.55 5.05
C PRO A 267 3.16 18.15 6.32
N HIS A 268 3.84 17.42 7.19
CA HIS A 268 3.35 17.10 8.54
C HIS A 268 4.42 17.51 9.53
N GLU A 269 4.10 18.50 10.35
CA GLU A 269 4.99 19.02 11.38
C GLU A 269 4.66 18.34 12.71
N ASN A 270 5.58 17.50 13.18
CA ASN A 270 5.44 16.81 14.47
C ASN A 270 5.54 17.82 15.61
N ARG A 271 4.46 17.97 16.38
CA ARG A 271 4.41 18.87 17.53
C ARG A 271 5.21 18.34 18.72
N LEU A 272 5.28 17.02 18.86
CA LEU A 272 5.99 16.34 19.95
C LEU A 272 7.52 16.33 19.69
N PRO A 273 8.34 16.25 20.76
CA PRO A 273 9.79 16.43 20.67
C PRO A 273 10.52 15.25 20.01
N ASN A 274 9.97 14.04 20.11
CA ASN A 274 10.52 12.84 19.45
C ASN A 274 9.62 12.35 18.32
N CYS A 275 10.23 11.86 17.24
CA CYS A 275 9.51 11.13 16.19
C CYS A 275 10.39 10.04 15.55
N GLU A 276 9.76 8.94 15.17
CA GLU A 276 10.37 7.85 14.40
C GLU A 276 9.47 7.42 13.24
N GLN A 277 10.03 7.31 12.03
CA GLN A 277 9.31 6.82 10.85
C GLN A 277 9.28 5.28 10.87
N LEU A 278 8.09 4.69 10.95
CA LEU A 278 7.90 3.24 11.03
C LEU A 278 7.75 2.60 9.63
N HIS A 279 7.05 3.30 8.74
CA HIS A 279 6.82 2.97 7.34
C HIS A 279 6.75 4.27 6.54
N LYS A 280 6.91 4.26 5.20
CA LYS A 280 6.78 5.49 4.39
C LYS A 280 5.44 6.20 4.59
N ASP A 281 4.41 5.44 4.94
CA ASP A 281 3.02 5.90 5.16
C ASP A 281 2.60 5.90 6.64
N LEU A 282 3.51 5.62 7.59
CA LEU A 282 3.20 5.62 9.03
C LEU A 282 4.39 6.12 9.85
N GLN A 283 4.14 7.04 10.77
CA GLN A 283 5.11 7.50 11.76
C GLN A 283 4.49 7.66 13.14
N ILE A 284 5.34 7.64 14.16
CA ILE A 284 4.99 7.89 15.54
C ILE A 284 5.77 9.07 16.07
N SER A 285 5.09 9.96 16.80
CA SER A 285 5.74 10.95 17.65
C SER A 285 5.34 10.76 19.10
N TRP A 286 6.23 11.09 20.04
CA TRP A 286 5.93 10.92 21.46
C TRP A 286 6.62 11.95 22.36
N GLU A 287 6.05 12.12 23.55
CA GLU A 287 6.61 12.86 24.68
C GLU A 287 6.33 12.11 25.98
N VAL A 288 7.36 11.96 26.82
CA VAL A 288 7.21 11.48 28.20
C VAL A 288 7.24 12.70 29.11
N PHE A 289 6.17 12.93 29.86
CA PHE A 289 6.07 14.02 30.83
C PHE A 289 5.42 13.54 32.13
N GLY A 290 6.16 13.67 33.24
CA GLY A 290 5.71 13.18 34.55
C GLY A 290 5.55 11.65 34.54
N GLN A 291 4.36 11.16 34.88
CA GLN A 291 4.01 9.73 34.85
C GLN A 291 3.18 9.33 33.61
N HIS A 292 3.15 10.18 32.59
CA HIS A 292 2.37 9.94 31.39
C HIS A 292 3.24 9.97 30.13
N ILE A 293 2.81 9.20 29.13
CA ILE A 293 3.31 9.28 27.78
C ILE A 293 2.19 9.77 26.86
N THR A 294 2.49 10.76 26.04
CA THR A 294 1.63 11.23 24.96
C THR A 294 2.17 10.70 23.64
N ILE A 295 1.31 10.09 22.84
CA ILE A 295 1.65 9.50 21.54
C ILE A 295 0.78 10.15 20.47
N GLU A 296 1.42 10.47 19.34
CA GLU A 296 0.80 10.90 18.09
C GLU A 296 1.07 9.83 17.02
N LEU A 297 0.00 9.25 16.47
CA LEU A 297 0.06 8.41 15.28
C LEU A 297 -0.35 9.23 14.08
N ALA A 298 0.53 9.30 13.08
CA ALA A 298 0.25 9.95 11.80
C ALA A 298 0.50 8.97 10.65
N GLY A 299 -0.46 8.86 9.73
CA GLY A 299 -0.31 7.98 8.58
C GLY A 299 -1.29 8.23 7.44
N ILE A 300 -0.91 7.78 6.24
CA ILE A 300 -1.79 7.75 5.06
C ILE A 300 -2.58 6.44 5.09
N ILE A 301 -3.82 6.50 5.56
CA ILE A 301 -4.68 5.31 5.72
C ILE A 301 -6.06 5.55 5.09
N GLY A 302 -6.74 4.46 4.71
CA GLY A 302 -8.12 4.51 4.22
C GLY A 302 -9.11 5.03 5.28
N GLU A 303 -10.34 5.35 4.86
CA GLU A 303 -11.40 5.79 5.80
C GLU A 303 -11.89 4.67 6.72
N ASN A 304 -11.75 3.42 6.28
CA ASN A 304 -12.11 2.23 7.05
C ASN A 304 -10.89 1.50 7.60
N ASP A 305 -9.76 2.19 7.70
CA ASP A 305 -8.53 1.60 8.23
C ASP A 305 -8.29 2.03 9.67
N TYR A 306 -7.48 1.24 10.37
CA TYR A 306 -6.98 1.55 11.70
C TYR A 306 -5.45 1.62 11.70
N MET A 307 -4.91 2.41 12.62
CA MET A 307 -3.50 2.35 13.02
C MET A 307 -3.42 1.70 14.40
N ALA A 308 -2.50 0.77 14.57
CA ALA A 308 -2.21 0.15 15.85
C ALA A 308 -0.76 0.41 16.25
N PHE A 309 -0.53 0.70 17.53
CA PHE A 309 0.79 0.84 18.11
C PHE A 309 0.79 0.41 19.57
N GLY A 310 1.83 -0.29 20.01
CA GLY A 310 1.96 -0.68 21.40
C GLY A 310 3.24 -1.41 21.75
N ILE A 311 3.32 -1.86 22.99
CA ILE A 311 4.47 -2.58 23.52
C ILE A 311 4.39 -4.04 23.07
N SER A 312 5.54 -4.59 22.67
CA SER A 312 5.64 -5.98 22.26
C SER A 312 5.25 -6.95 23.38
N GLY A 313 4.57 -8.04 23.03
CA GLY A 313 4.32 -9.16 23.94
C GLY A 313 5.56 -9.96 24.32
N SER A 314 6.73 -9.57 23.84
CA SER A 314 8.02 -10.16 24.21
C SER A 314 9.05 -9.07 24.53
N PRO A 315 9.82 -9.20 25.63
CA PRO A 315 10.87 -8.24 25.97
C PRO A 315 12.15 -8.42 25.12
N THR A 316 12.20 -9.43 24.24
CA THR A 316 13.40 -9.77 23.46
C THR A 316 13.22 -9.65 21.95
N SER A 317 11.99 -9.42 21.48
CA SER A 317 11.65 -9.31 20.06
C SER A 317 10.33 -8.57 19.88
N SER A 318 10.07 -8.03 18.68
CA SER A 318 8.75 -7.48 18.34
C SER A 318 7.78 -8.62 18.04
N GLN A 319 6.81 -8.83 18.93
CA GLN A 319 5.87 -9.94 18.89
C GLN A 319 4.45 -9.42 19.16
N MET A 320 3.53 -9.67 18.22
CA MET A 320 2.12 -9.30 18.36
C MET A 320 1.41 -10.09 19.46
N VAL A 321 1.64 -11.41 19.53
CA VAL A 321 1.00 -12.26 20.55
C VAL A 321 1.53 -11.86 21.93
N GLY A 322 0.60 -11.53 22.83
CA GLY A 322 0.85 -11.00 24.17
C GLY A 322 1.05 -9.48 24.21
N ALA A 323 0.93 -8.76 23.09
CA ALA A 323 1.12 -7.32 23.06
C ALA A 323 -0.08 -6.55 23.64
N ASP A 324 0.22 -5.41 24.26
CA ASP A 324 -0.72 -4.35 24.67
C ASP A 324 -0.64 -3.26 23.60
N VAL A 325 -1.76 -3.00 22.91
CA VAL A 325 -1.82 -2.14 21.73
C VAL A 325 -2.98 -1.17 21.75
N ALA A 326 -2.67 0.10 21.47
CA ALA A 326 -3.67 1.09 21.13
C ALA A 326 -4.11 0.93 19.68
N ILE A 327 -5.43 0.81 19.45
CA ILE A 327 -6.01 0.80 18.11
C ILE A 327 -6.76 2.10 17.89
N SER A 328 -6.28 2.90 16.93
CA SER A 328 -6.76 4.24 16.62
C SER A 328 -7.36 4.32 15.22
N TYR A 329 -8.55 4.91 15.10
CA TYR A 329 -9.24 5.11 13.82
C TYR A 329 -10.26 6.25 13.89
N ILE A 330 -10.76 6.67 12.72
CA ILE A 330 -11.84 7.67 12.63
C ILE A 330 -13.17 6.96 12.35
N LYS A 331 -14.19 7.26 13.14
CA LYS A 331 -15.57 6.82 12.97
C LYS A 331 -16.46 8.02 12.67
N GLY A 332 -16.75 8.25 11.38
CA GLY A 332 -17.47 9.45 10.94
C GLY A 332 -16.66 10.71 11.22
N TRP A 333 -17.09 11.51 12.19
CA TRP A 333 -16.43 12.76 12.60
C TRP A 333 -15.68 12.65 13.93
N GLN A 334 -15.56 11.44 14.48
CA GLN A 334 -14.93 11.20 15.78
C GLN A 334 -13.68 10.35 15.59
N GLY A 335 -12.55 10.81 16.14
CA GLY A 335 -11.39 9.95 16.38
C GLY A 335 -11.61 9.10 17.61
N LEU A 336 -11.23 7.83 17.53
CA LEU A 336 -11.29 6.87 18.63
C LEU A 336 -9.91 6.22 18.78
N THR A 337 -9.51 5.99 20.03
CA THR A 337 -8.41 5.12 20.41
C THR A 337 -8.95 4.20 21.48
N ILE A 338 -8.79 2.89 21.29
CA ILE A 338 -9.30 1.87 22.18
C ILE A 338 -8.15 0.96 22.57
N ASP A 339 -8.12 0.57 23.84
CA ASP A 339 -7.14 -0.36 24.39
C ASP A 339 -7.45 -1.83 24.06
N TYR A 340 -6.42 -2.55 23.61
CA TYR A 340 -6.52 -3.93 23.13
C TYR A 340 -5.34 -4.78 23.61
N THR A 341 -5.66 -5.95 24.14
CA THR A 341 -4.73 -7.05 24.35
C THR A 341 -4.76 -8.02 23.17
N ALA A 342 -3.61 -8.24 22.53
CA ALA A 342 -3.45 -9.15 21.39
C ALA A 342 -3.03 -10.56 21.82
N MET A 343 -3.97 -11.44 22.19
CA MET A 343 -3.67 -12.80 22.68
C MET A 343 -3.45 -13.82 21.56
N GLU A 344 -4.20 -13.71 20.45
CA GLU A 344 -4.07 -14.57 19.27
C GLU A 344 -4.22 -13.75 17.99
N LYS A 345 -3.74 -14.29 16.87
CA LYS A 345 -3.79 -13.64 15.54
C LYS A 345 -5.16 -13.80 14.85
N ALA A 346 -6.22 -13.58 15.60
CA ALA A 346 -7.61 -13.63 15.14
C ALA A 346 -8.40 -12.47 15.76
N PRO A 347 -9.52 -12.03 15.16
CA PRO A 347 -10.41 -11.07 15.79
C PRO A 347 -10.95 -11.58 17.13
N CYS A 348 -11.29 -10.67 18.03
CA CYS A 348 -11.85 -11.03 19.34
C CYS A 348 -13.07 -11.95 19.19
N THR A 349 -12.97 -13.18 19.68
CA THR A 349 -13.98 -14.22 19.51
C THR A 349 -14.25 -14.87 20.85
N LYS A 350 -15.52 -15.07 21.18
CA LYS A 350 -15.93 -15.79 22.38
C LYS A 350 -15.69 -17.29 22.19
N THR A 351 -14.78 -17.87 22.97
CA THR A 351 -14.56 -19.31 23.08
C THR A 351 -15.41 -19.89 24.23
N VAL A 352 -15.16 -21.13 24.65
CA VAL A 352 -15.99 -21.83 25.65
C VAL A 352 -16.16 -21.06 26.96
N GLU A 353 -15.06 -20.49 27.46
CA GLU A 353 -14.99 -19.89 28.81
C GLU A 353 -14.71 -18.38 28.78
N THR A 354 -13.99 -17.89 27.76
CA THR A 354 -13.41 -16.54 27.72
C THR A 354 -13.42 -15.97 26.30
N PHE A 355 -13.01 -14.72 26.14
CA PHE A 355 -12.70 -14.16 24.82
C PHE A 355 -11.23 -14.41 24.49
N HIS A 356 -10.96 -14.77 23.24
CA HIS A 356 -9.62 -15.00 22.68
C HIS A 356 -9.46 -14.20 21.38
N GLY A 357 -8.22 -13.99 20.93
CA GLY A 357 -7.92 -13.14 19.78
C GLY A 357 -7.32 -11.79 20.19
N THR A 358 -7.48 -10.79 19.34
CA THR A 358 -7.15 -9.40 19.62
C THR A 358 -8.41 -8.70 20.14
N CYS A 359 -8.47 -8.51 21.46
CA CYS A 359 -9.68 -8.12 22.17
C CYS A 359 -9.54 -6.75 22.83
N PRO A 360 -10.60 -5.92 22.82
CA PRO A 360 -10.62 -4.74 23.68
C PRO A 360 -10.53 -5.16 25.14
N ASP A 361 -9.79 -4.41 25.94
CA ASP A 361 -9.50 -4.79 27.33
C ASP A 361 -10.78 -4.87 28.18
N LEU A 362 -11.73 -3.96 27.96
CA LEU A 362 -13.06 -3.99 28.57
C LEU A 362 -13.82 -5.31 28.33
N GLN A 363 -13.63 -6.00 27.20
CA GLN A 363 -14.33 -7.25 26.90
C GLN A 363 -13.75 -8.45 27.66
N ILE A 364 -12.49 -8.36 28.06
CA ILE A 364 -11.80 -9.40 28.81
C ILE A 364 -11.74 -9.08 30.31
N GLY A 365 -12.39 -8.02 30.77
CA GLY A 365 -12.44 -7.61 32.19
C GLY A 365 -11.29 -6.71 32.63
N GLY A 366 -10.57 -6.11 31.68
CA GLY A 366 -9.62 -5.02 31.92
C GLY A 366 -10.29 -3.63 31.93
N LEU A 367 -9.47 -2.60 31.86
CA LEU A 367 -9.80 -1.18 31.82
C LEU A 367 -9.36 -0.59 30.47
N ASP A 368 -10.04 0.44 30.01
CA ASP A 368 -9.59 1.24 28.87
C ASP A 368 -8.78 2.42 29.43
N ASP A 369 -7.45 2.30 29.47
CA ASP A 369 -6.57 3.28 30.12
C ASP A 369 -6.11 4.41 29.17
N PHE A 370 -6.44 4.29 27.87
CA PHE A 370 -6.11 5.29 26.85
C PHE A 370 -7.05 6.48 26.87
N GLN A 371 -6.45 7.66 26.97
CA GLN A 371 -7.16 8.92 26.95
C GLN A 371 -6.94 9.60 25.62
N PHE A 372 -7.97 9.58 24.78
CA PHE A 372 -8.01 10.33 23.53
C PHE A 372 -7.86 11.84 23.77
N ILE A 373 -7.05 12.50 22.94
CA ILE A 373 -6.82 13.95 23.02
C ILE A 373 -7.44 14.66 21.82
N MET A 374 -7.00 14.31 20.61
CA MET A 374 -7.47 14.96 19.37
C MET A 374 -7.26 14.07 18.16
N HIS A 375 -7.96 14.40 17.09
CA HIS A 375 -7.75 13.82 15.77
C HIS A 375 -7.82 14.91 14.71
N GLU A 376 -7.13 14.70 13.60
CA GLU A 376 -7.20 15.54 12.41
C GLU A 376 -7.04 14.65 11.18
N ARG A 377 -7.82 14.91 10.12
CA ARG A 377 -7.58 14.31 8.81
C ARG A 377 -7.43 15.42 7.79
N LYS A 378 -6.22 15.58 7.26
CA LYS A 378 -5.87 16.63 6.30
C LYS A 378 -5.12 16.01 5.13
N ASP A 379 -5.57 16.29 3.91
CA ASP A 379 -4.92 15.84 2.67
C ASP A 379 -4.61 14.32 2.65
N ASN A 380 -5.53 13.49 3.15
CA ASN A 380 -5.43 12.03 3.36
C ASN A 380 -4.47 11.55 4.45
N VAL A 381 -3.77 12.43 5.15
CA VAL A 381 -3.04 12.09 6.38
C VAL A 381 -4.01 12.09 7.54
N THR A 382 -4.08 10.98 8.27
CA THR A 382 -4.84 10.86 9.51
C THR A 382 -3.88 10.97 10.69
N ILE A 383 -4.19 11.86 11.62
CA ILE A 383 -3.41 12.17 12.82
C ILE A 383 -4.32 11.90 14.02
N ILE A 384 -3.86 11.08 14.97
CA ILE A 384 -4.58 10.79 16.21
C ILE A 384 -3.62 10.88 17.39
N ASN A 385 -4.01 11.66 18.39
CA ASN A 385 -3.26 11.89 19.61
C ASN A 385 -3.98 11.28 20.81
N TYR A 386 -3.25 10.54 21.62
CA TYR A 386 -3.74 9.95 22.85
C TYR A 386 -2.64 9.95 23.91
N ARG A 387 -3.03 9.76 25.17
CA ARG A 387 -2.12 9.65 26.30
C ARG A 387 -2.48 8.45 27.16
N ARG A 388 -1.47 7.87 27.81
CA ARG A 388 -1.64 6.82 28.83
C ARG A 388 -0.66 7.03 29.98
N SER A 389 -0.92 6.38 31.10
CA SER A 389 0.03 6.33 32.22
C SER A 389 1.19 5.38 31.89
N LEU A 390 2.39 5.70 32.38
CA LEU A 390 3.55 4.81 32.22
C LEU A 390 3.38 3.50 33.02
N GLN A 391 2.70 3.61 34.16
CA GLN A 391 2.26 2.49 34.99
C GLN A 391 0.74 2.42 34.93
N SER A 392 0.22 1.32 34.39
CA SER A 392 -1.21 1.06 34.33
C SER A 392 -1.70 0.43 35.64
N ALA A 393 -2.97 0.70 35.95
CA ALA A 393 -3.68 0.01 37.02
C ALA A 393 -4.31 -1.31 36.53
N ASP A 394 -4.35 -1.54 35.22
CA ASP A 394 -4.80 -2.80 34.65
C ASP A 394 -3.67 -3.85 34.75
N PRO A 395 -3.89 -5.00 35.40
CA PRO A 395 -2.91 -6.08 35.43
C PRO A 395 -2.61 -6.73 34.07
N LYS A 396 -3.40 -6.45 33.03
CA LYS A 396 -3.21 -6.98 31.66
C LYS A 396 -2.31 -6.12 30.79
N ASP A 397 -2.13 -4.87 31.18
CA ASP A 397 -1.30 -3.92 30.45
C ASP A 397 0.18 -4.19 30.65
N ILE A 398 0.96 -3.81 29.64
CA ILE A 398 2.40 -3.81 29.73
C ILE A 398 2.85 -2.39 30.08
N ASN A 399 3.47 -2.25 31.25
CA ASN A 399 4.02 -0.97 31.68
C ASN A 399 5.20 -0.53 30.81
N TYR A 400 5.35 0.79 30.67
CA TYR A 400 6.54 1.41 30.09
C TYR A 400 7.67 1.37 31.13
N ASN A 401 8.24 0.17 31.29
CA ASN A 401 9.36 -0.06 32.21
C ASN A 401 10.57 0.75 31.75
N ASP A 402 11.16 1.53 32.66
CA ASP A 402 12.31 2.43 32.44
C ASP A 402 12.39 3.03 31.02
N THR A 403 11.85 4.23 30.86
CA THR A 403 11.80 4.87 29.53
C THR A 403 13.18 5.09 28.91
N ASP A 404 14.28 5.08 29.69
CA ASP A 404 15.62 5.34 29.17
C ASP A 404 16.24 4.13 28.43
N ILE A 405 15.59 2.94 28.41
CA ILE A 405 16.05 1.77 27.65
C ILE A 405 15.28 1.56 26.32
N ASP A 406 15.89 0.79 25.43
CA ASP A 406 15.25 0.36 24.18
C ASP A 406 14.14 -0.66 24.46
N THR A 407 12.90 -0.29 24.13
CA THR A 407 11.73 -1.16 24.28
C THR A 407 11.30 -1.71 22.93
N TYR A 408 11.05 -3.02 22.86
CA TYR A 408 10.47 -3.63 21.66
C TYR A 408 9.01 -3.23 21.52
N VAL A 409 8.65 -2.78 20.33
CA VAL A 409 7.30 -2.32 20.01
C VAL A 409 6.70 -3.11 18.86
N VAL A 410 5.38 -3.04 18.74
CA VAL A 410 4.63 -3.54 17.59
C VAL A 410 3.78 -2.41 17.02
N TRP A 411 3.55 -2.47 15.71
CA TRP A 411 2.67 -1.54 15.02
C TRP A 411 1.99 -2.25 13.86
N ALA A 412 0.82 -1.75 13.44
CA ALA A 412 0.13 -2.29 12.29
C ALA A 412 -0.80 -1.24 11.65
N VAL A 413 -1.08 -1.42 10.36
CA VAL A 413 -2.19 -0.75 9.67
C VAL A 413 -3.01 -1.80 8.95
N GLY A 414 -4.32 -1.77 9.15
CA GLY A 414 -5.23 -2.77 8.61
C GLY A 414 -6.63 -2.23 8.41
N HIS A 415 -7.45 -3.06 7.77
CA HIS A 415 -8.86 -2.75 7.57
C HIS A 415 -9.67 -3.01 8.83
N LEU A 416 -10.72 -2.21 9.03
CA LEU A 416 -11.75 -2.46 10.02
C LEU A 416 -12.89 -3.27 9.42
N SER A 417 -13.48 -4.14 10.23
CA SER A 417 -14.75 -4.80 9.91
C SER A 417 -15.90 -3.79 9.87
N PRO A 418 -17.08 -4.14 9.31
CA PRO A 418 -18.29 -3.31 9.41
C PRO A 418 -18.66 -2.93 10.85
N LYS A 419 -18.32 -3.81 11.83
CA LYS A 419 -18.51 -3.58 13.27
C LYS A 419 -17.39 -2.76 13.93
N LYS A 420 -16.44 -2.26 13.14
CA LYS A 420 -15.25 -1.51 13.57
C LYS A 420 -14.31 -2.32 14.49
N GLU A 421 -14.17 -3.61 14.19
CA GLU A 421 -13.16 -4.48 14.79
C GLU A 421 -11.93 -4.57 13.89
N PRO A 422 -10.71 -4.66 14.42
CA PRO A 422 -9.50 -4.81 13.61
C PRO A 422 -9.50 -6.16 12.88
N LEU A 423 -9.28 -6.13 11.56
CA LEU A 423 -9.04 -7.31 10.74
C LEU A 423 -7.54 -7.51 10.51
N PHE A 424 -7.15 -8.44 9.64
CA PHE A 424 -5.75 -8.67 9.36
C PHE A 424 -5.12 -7.44 8.71
N HIS A 425 -3.95 -7.05 9.22
CA HIS A 425 -3.24 -5.86 8.77
C HIS A 425 -2.47 -6.11 7.47
N TYR A 426 -2.40 -5.09 6.62
CA TYR A 426 -1.63 -5.11 5.38
C TYR A 426 -0.25 -4.42 5.51
N MET A 427 -0.03 -3.63 6.57
CA MET A 427 1.30 -3.10 6.94
C MET A 427 1.65 -3.46 8.38
N TYR A 428 2.83 -4.03 8.61
CA TYR A 428 3.31 -4.49 9.93
C TYR A 428 4.81 -4.80 9.91
N PRO A 429 5.55 -4.69 11.04
CA PRO A 429 7.00 -4.66 11.06
C PRO A 429 7.68 -5.94 10.54
N LYS A 430 8.69 -5.77 9.66
CA LYS A 430 9.50 -6.87 9.08
C LYS A 430 10.43 -7.56 10.05
N SER A 431 11.03 -6.76 10.91
CA SER A 431 12.03 -7.15 11.89
C SER A 431 11.62 -6.61 13.26
N ASN A 432 12.46 -6.89 14.26
CA ASN A 432 12.36 -6.19 15.53
C ASN A 432 12.43 -4.68 15.33
N VAL A 433 11.56 -3.97 16.03
CA VAL A 433 11.50 -2.51 16.12
C VAL A 433 11.68 -2.14 17.58
N LYS A 434 12.62 -1.25 17.84
CA LYS A 434 12.93 -0.74 19.17
C LYS A 434 12.72 0.75 19.21
N ILE A 435 12.14 1.24 20.29
CA ILE A 435 12.01 2.68 20.57
C ILE A 435 12.54 2.93 21.97
N ASN A 436 13.41 3.92 22.10
CA ASN A 436 13.81 4.49 23.38
C ASN A 436 12.90 5.67 23.69
N PHE A 437 11.92 5.46 24.58
CA PHE A 437 10.90 6.48 24.85
C PHE A 437 11.47 7.70 25.61
N GLY A 438 12.53 7.52 26.38
CA GLY A 438 13.25 8.52 27.17
C GLY A 438 14.46 9.12 26.47
N ARG A 439 14.60 8.92 25.15
CA ARG A 439 15.77 9.33 24.35
C ARG A 439 16.16 10.79 24.60
N LYS A 440 17.44 10.99 24.95
CA LYS A 440 18.07 12.30 25.17
C LYS A 440 19.35 12.42 24.32
N PRO A 441 19.55 13.51 23.56
CA PRO A 441 18.59 14.60 23.31
C PRO A 441 17.39 14.13 22.45
N PRO A 442 16.26 14.86 22.46
CA PRO A 442 15.15 14.56 21.58
C PRO A 442 15.57 14.58 20.10
N ALA A 443 15.02 13.67 19.30
CA ALA A 443 15.31 13.59 17.88
C ALA A 443 14.05 13.36 17.04
N LYS A 444 14.01 13.96 15.84
CA LYS A 444 12.90 13.86 14.89
C LYS A 444 13.38 13.13 13.63
N ASN A 445 13.30 11.80 13.64
CA ASN A 445 13.74 10.93 12.54
C ASN A 445 12.61 10.67 11.52
N CYS A 446 11.77 11.67 11.28
CA CYS A 446 10.56 11.57 10.46
C CYS A 446 10.65 12.45 9.24
N ASN A 447 9.97 12.05 8.16
CA ASN A 447 9.94 12.78 6.91
C ASN A 447 8.50 13.18 6.57
N TYR A 448 8.34 14.14 5.66
CA TYR A 448 7.02 14.44 5.11
C TYR A 448 6.45 13.23 4.35
N PHE A 449 5.13 13.14 4.37
CA PHE A 449 4.40 12.14 3.59
C PHE A 449 4.43 12.50 2.11
N VAL A 450 4.37 11.48 1.26
CA VAL A 450 4.35 11.63 -0.20
C VAL A 450 3.14 10.88 -0.73
N SER A 451 2.29 11.56 -1.49
CA SER A 451 1.10 10.98 -2.12
C SER A 451 1.19 11.11 -3.64
N ARG A 452 0.99 10.02 -4.39
CA ARG A 452 0.99 10.06 -5.86
C ARG A 452 -0.28 10.70 -6.38
N MET A 453 -0.15 11.56 -7.40
CA MET A 453 -1.30 12.06 -8.14
C MET A 453 -1.96 10.89 -8.89
N LYS A 454 -3.27 10.69 -8.69
CA LYS A 454 -4.05 9.61 -9.34
C LYS A 454 -4.16 9.74 -10.88
N THR A 455 -3.56 10.78 -11.48
CA THR A 455 -3.90 11.26 -12.83
C THR A 455 -3.02 10.76 -13.98
N LEU A 456 -2.01 9.91 -13.75
CA LEU A 456 -1.30 9.24 -14.84
C LEU A 456 -1.26 7.74 -14.63
N ASP A 457 -1.95 7.01 -15.52
CA ASP A 457 -1.79 5.58 -15.86
C ASP A 457 -1.06 4.78 -14.79
N THR A 458 -1.66 4.72 -13.60
CA THR A 458 -1.13 3.96 -12.50
C THR A 458 -1.14 2.51 -12.95
N ILE A 459 0.06 1.92 -13.09
CA ILE A 459 0.24 0.47 -13.17
C ILE A 459 -0.71 -0.12 -12.12
N GLU A 460 -1.77 -0.81 -12.56
CA GLU A 460 -2.73 -1.37 -11.61
C GLU A 460 -1.94 -2.25 -10.64
N PRO A 461 -2.17 -2.10 -9.32
CA PRO A 461 -1.48 -2.93 -8.34
C PRO A 461 -1.74 -4.40 -8.69
N LEU A 462 -0.70 -5.23 -8.58
CA LEU A 462 -0.79 -6.66 -8.88
C LEU A 462 -1.94 -7.28 -8.08
N LYS A 463 -2.90 -7.87 -8.79
CA LYS A 463 -4.04 -8.60 -8.22
C LYS A 463 -4.07 -10.00 -8.81
N TRP A 464 -4.40 -11.00 -7.99
CA TRP A 464 -4.58 -12.35 -8.48
C TRP A 464 -6.01 -12.55 -8.99
N GLU A 465 -6.13 -13.21 -10.13
CA GLU A 465 -7.42 -13.58 -10.69
C GLU A 465 -8.17 -14.57 -9.78
N PRO A 466 -9.52 -14.47 -9.71
CA PRO A 466 -10.32 -15.43 -8.96
C PRO A 466 -10.14 -16.85 -9.48
N MET A 467 -9.89 -17.78 -8.56
CA MET A 467 -9.78 -19.20 -8.89
C MET A 467 -11.18 -19.80 -9.03
N LYS A 468 -11.32 -20.79 -9.94
CA LYS A 468 -12.61 -21.44 -10.21
C LYS A 468 -12.47 -22.94 -10.21
N ILE A 469 -13.45 -23.63 -9.62
CA ILE A 469 -13.61 -25.08 -9.73
C ILE A 469 -14.87 -25.37 -10.53
N LEU A 470 -14.68 -25.62 -11.83
CA LEU A 470 -15.72 -25.98 -12.79
C LEU A 470 -15.40 -27.35 -13.39
N ASP A 471 -15.67 -28.41 -12.63
CA ASP A 471 -15.48 -29.79 -13.06
C ASP A 471 -16.79 -30.56 -12.89
N LYS A 472 -17.36 -31.03 -14.01
CA LYS A 472 -18.64 -31.77 -14.06
C LYS A 472 -18.57 -33.11 -13.29
N SER A 473 -17.38 -33.68 -13.17
CA SER A 473 -17.13 -34.99 -12.53
C SER A 473 -16.84 -34.88 -11.04
N MET A 474 -16.44 -33.69 -10.57
CA MET A 474 -16.03 -33.47 -9.19
C MET A 474 -17.22 -33.65 -8.22
N ARG A 475 -17.00 -34.46 -7.19
CA ARG A 475 -17.97 -34.73 -6.11
C ARG A 475 -17.38 -34.47 -4.72
N ASN A 476 -16.06 -34.60 -4.58
CA ASN A 476 -15.37 -34.42 -3.32
C ASN A 476 -14.55 -33.13 -3.37
N LEU A 477 -14.67 -32.31 -2.33
CA LEU A 477 -13.90 -31.08 -2.15
C LEU A 477 -13.22 -31.11 -0.79
N THR A 478 -11.90 -30.92 -0.77
CA THR A 478 -11.15 -30.82 0.49
C THR A 478 -10.99 -29.36 0.87
N ALA A 479 -11.47 -28.98 2.05
CA ALA A 479 -11.39 -27.64 2.62
C ALA A 479 -10.31 -27.61 3.72
N THR A 480 -9.25 -26.87 3.45
CA THR A 480 -8.08 -26.68 4.34
C THR A 480 -7.90 -25.19 4.62
N LEU A 481 -7.03 -24.80 5.55
CA LEU A 481 -6.71 -23.37 5.79
C LEU A 481 -5.39 -22.96 5.14
N GLY A 482 -5.22 -21.66 4.91
CA GLY A 482 -3.95 -21.10 4.48
C GLY A 482 -3.96 -19.57 4.52
N PRO A 483 -2.83 -18.91 4.22
CA PRO A 483 -2.76 -17.45 4.19
C PRO A 483 -3.79 -16.86 3.22
N SER A 484 -4.50 -15.83 3.65
CA SER A 484 -5.48 -15.12 2.79
C SER A 484 -4.83 -14.34 1.64
N ALA A 485 -3.53 -14.05 1.76
CA ALA A 485 -2.76 -13.22 0.85
C ALA A 485 -3.30 -11.77 0.69
N GLY A 486 -4.13 -11.30 1.62
CA GLY A 486 -4.53 -9.90 1.77
C GLY A 486 -5.00 -9.24 0.48
N VAL A 487 -4.54 -8.00 0.28
CA VAL A 487 -4.89 -7.10 -0.83
C VAL A 487 -4.64 -7.72 -2.22
N ILE A 488 -3.63 -8.58 -2.37
CA ILE A 488 -3.25 -9.19 -3.66
C ILE A 488 -4.04 -10.47 -3.93
N GLY A 489 -4.37 -11.21 -2.87
CA GLY A 489 -5.10 -12.47 -2.91
C GLY A 489 -6.59 -12.27 -2.67
N TYR A 490 -7.07 -12.73 -1.51
CA TYR A 490 -8.49 -12.78 -1.17
C TYR A 490 -9.22 -11.46 -1.49
N GLU A 491 -8.72 -10.33 -1.01
CA GLU A 491 -9.42 -9.05 -1.11
C GLU A 491 -9.50 -8.54 -2.56
N SER A 492 -8.55 -8.93 -3.40
CA SER A 492 -8.48 -8.50 -4.80
C SER A 492 -9.70 -8.93 -5.62
N PHE A 493 -10.19 -10.15 -5.37
CA PHE A 493 -11.30 -10.75 -6.12
C PHE A 493 -12.60 -10.82 -5.33
N THR A 494 -12.56 -10.77 -3.99
CA THR A 494 -13.79 -10.69 -3.19
C THR A 494 -14.26 -9.25 -2.98
N GLY A 495 -13.35 -8.28 -3.00
CA GLY A 495 -13.62 -6.91 -2.57
C GLY A 495 -13.88 -6.78 -1.07
N GLN A 496 -13.66 -7.84 -0.29
CA GLN A 496 -13.88 -7.89 1.15
C GLN A 496 -12.54 -7.97 1.88
N PRO A 497 -12.36 -7.26 3.01
CA PRO A 497 -11.14 -7.35 3.80
C PRO A 497 -10.98 -8.75 4.38
N SER A 498 -9.74 -9.23 4.44
CA SER A 498 -9.46 -10.63 4.78
C SER A 498 -9.07 -10.81 6.25
N GLN A 499 -9.21 -12.06 6.74
CA GLN A 499 -8.54 -12.50 7.96
C GLN A 499 -7.11 -12.94 7.66
N GLN A 500 -6.37 -13.34 8.69
CA GLN A 500 -5.04 -13.92 8.48
C GLN A 500 -5.11 -15.21 7.65
N LEU A 501 -6.14 -16.03 7.90
CA LEU A 501 -6.37 -17.30 7.23
C LEU A 501 -7.62 -17.24 6.35
N ALA A 502 -7.61 -18.00 5.26
CA ALA A 502 -8.73 -18.22 4.37
C ALA A 502 -8.88 -19.71 4.06
N TRP A 503 -10.05 -20.10 3.57
CA TRP A 503 -10.35 -21.43 3.09
C TRP A 503 -9.62 -21.71 1.77
N TYR A 504 -8.96 -22.85 1.73
CA TYR A 504 -8.33 -23.43 0.56
C TYR A 504 -9.11 -24.66 0.13
N ILE A 505 -9.79 -24.58 -1.00
CA ILE A 505 -10.61 -25.68 -1.53
C ILE A 505 -9.83 -26.38 -2.63
N ASN A 506 -9.54 -27.67 -2.45
CA ASN A 506 -8.61 -28.44 -3.29
C ASN A 506 -7.25 -27.72 -3.45
N GLY A 507 -6.83 -26.99 -2.41
CA GLY A 507 -5.62 -26.18 -2.38
C GLY A 507 -5.66 -24.89 -3.20
N LEU A 508 -6.81 -24.46 -3.71
CA LEU A 508 -7.01 -23.12 -4.30
C LEU A 508 -7.51 -22.15 -3.24
N LEU A 509 -7.01 -20.92 -3.22
CA LEU A 509 -7.43 -19.87 -2.29
C LEU A 509 -8.86 -19.42 -2.62
N ALA A 510 -9.80 -19.64 -1.70
CA ALA A 510 -11.19 -19.21 -1.75
C ALA A 510 -11.84 -19.20 -3.17
N PRO A 511 -11.77 -20.32 -3.93
CA PRO A 511 -12.24 -20.36 -5.30
C PRO A 511 -13.75 -20.23 -5.41
N GLU A 512 -14.25 -19.79 -6.56
CA GLU A 512 -15.64 -19.98 -6.95
C GLU A 512 -15.90 -21.44 -7.30
N ILE A 513 -16.89 -22.06 -6.65
CA ILE A 513 -17.23 -23.47 -6.85
C ILE A 513 -18.50 -23.55 -7.68
N TYR A 514 -18.51 -24.37 -8.73
CA TYR A 514 -19.70 -24.59 -9.53
C TYR A 514 -20.26 -25.99 -9.27
N VAL A 515 -21.52 -26.05 -8.83
CA VAL A 515 -22.21 -27.30 -8.51
C VAL A 515 -23.54 -27.39 -9.26
N LYS A 516 -23.94 -28.61 -9.61
CA LYS A 516 -25.26 -28.92 -10.20
C LYS A 516 -26.29 -29.28 -9.13
N ARG A 517 -27.52 -28.79 -9.25
CA ARG A 517 -28.66 -29.20 -8.43
C ARG A 517 -28.94 -30.70 -8.51
N ASN A 518 -29.48 -31.25 -7.43
CA ASN A 518 -29.83 -32.66 -7.24
C ASN A 518 -28.65 -33.63 -7.38
N VAL A 519 -27.42 -33.12 -7.26
CA VAL A 519 -26.19 -33.93 -7.21
C VAL A 519 -25.61 -33.86 -5.80
N LYS A 520 -25.13 -34.98 -5.29
CA LYS A 520 -24.48 -35.06 -3.97
C LYS A 520 -23.02 -34.63 -4.06
N TYR A 521 -22.63 -33.69 -3.21
CA TYR A 521 -21.25 -33.25 -3.00
C TYR A 521 -20.82 -33.53 -1.57
N THR A 522 -19.55 -33.86 -1.38
CA THR A 522 -18.94 -34.13 -0.09
C THR A 522 -17.78 -33.17 0.14
N PHE A 523 -17.88 -32.36 1.19
CA PHE A 523 -16.78 -31.52 1.65
C PHE A 523 -16.05 -32.24 2.78
N ILE A 524 -14.75 -32.45 2.61
CA ILE A 524 -13.82 -32.98 3.60
C ILE A 524 -13.20 -31.77 4.28
N VAL A 525 -13.52 -31.53 5.54
CA VAL A 525 -13.22 -30.29 6.25
C VAL A 525 -12.11 -30.49 7.27
N GLU A 526 -11.03 -29.75 7.06
CA GLU A 526 -9.80 -29.80 7.86
C GLU A 526 -9.43 -28.39 8.36
N GLY A 527 -10.42 -27.66 8.86
CA GLY A 527 -10.29 -26.27 9.33
C GLY A 527 -9.83 -26.09 10.77
N GLY A 528 -9.64 -27.20 11.50
CA GLY A 528 -9.42 -27.19 12.94
C GLY A 528 -10.71 -27.12 13.75
N ASN A 529 -10.67 -27.76 14.91
CA ASN A 529 -11.78 -27.97 15.84
C ASN A 529 -11.40 -27.65 17.30
N ASP A 530 -10.31 -26.90 17.51
CA ASP A 530 -9.86 -26.49 18.84
C ASP A 530 -10.74 -25.37 19.39
N ILE A 531 -11.73 -25.74 20.21
CA ILE A 531 -12.71 -24.82 20.79
C ILE A 531 -12.11 -23.74 21.70
N HIS A 532 -10.84 -23.86 22.10
CA HIS A 532 -10.13 -22.88 22.92
C HIS A 532 -9.31 -21.88 22.10
N SER A 533 -9.14 -22.10 20.79
CA SER A 533 -8.45 -21.17 19.89
C SER A 533 -9.43 -20.37 19.05
N ALA A 534 -9.28 -19.05 19.06
CA ALA A 534 -10.02 -18.17 18.14
C ALA A 534 -9.53 -18.35 16.69
N LEU A 535 -8.23 -18.64 16.51
CA LEU A 535 -7.61 -18.80 15.19
C LEU A 535 -7.90 -20.16 14.54
N TYR A 536 -7.88 -21.25 15.32
CA TYR A 536 -7.91 -22.62 14.80
C TYR A 536 -9.24 -23.37 15.00
N ASN A 537 -10.28 -22.71 15.53
CA ASN A 537 -11.64 -23.24 15.49
C ASN A 537 -12.36 -22.71 14.25
N ASN A 538 -12.36 -23.43 13.12
CA ASN A 538 -13.05 -22.97 11.90
C ASN A 538 -14.01 -24.02 11.35
N PRO A 539 -15.21 -24.18 11.96
CA PRO A 539 -16.25 -25.02 11.39
C PRO A 539 -16.71 -24.46 10.04
N PHE A 540 -16.74 -25.31 9.01
CA PHE A 540 -17.17 -24.96 7.66
C PHE A 540 -18.68 -25.06 7.53
N TYR A 541 -19.33 -24.08 6.91
CA TYR A 541 -20.76 -24.11 6.63
C TYR A 541 -21.12 -23.41 5.32
N ILE A 542 -22.27 -23.78 4.73
CA ILE A 542 -22.82 -23.16 3.52
C ILE A 542 -24.10 -22.40 3.85
N SER A 543 -24.18 -21.14 3.43
CA SER A 543 -25.30 -20.24 3.73
C SER A 543 -25.53 -19.16 2.67
N ASN A 544 -26.53 -18.31 2.90
CA ASN A 544 -26.75 -17.08 2.11
C ASN A 544 -25.87 -15.89 2.52
N ASP A 545 -25.10 -16.03 3.59
CA ASP A 545 -24.29 -14.95 4.15
C ASP A 545 -22.91 -14.89 3.48
N PRO A 546 -22.57 -13.81 2.76
CA PRO A 546 -21.28 -13.65 2.12
C PRO A 546 -20.14 -13.43 3.11
N GLU A 547 -20.40 -12.94 4.32
CA GLU A 547 -19.34 -12.55 5.26
C GLU A 547 -18.94 -13.69 6.18
N GLY A 548 -19.84 -14.57 6.62
CA GLY A 548 -19.48 -15.64 7.55
C GLY A 548 -19.48 -15.21 9.01
N GLY A 549 -18.79 -15.97 9.86
CA GLY A 549 -18.74 -15.67 11.31
C GLY A 549 -20.12 -15.67 11.96
N HIS A 550 -20.96 -16.65 11.61
CA HIS A 550 -22.35 -16.74 12.04
C HIS A 550 -22.54 -16.66 13.56
N ASN A 551 -21.61 -17.18 14.37
CA ASN A 551 -21.69 -17.07 15.83
C ASN A 551 -21.54 -15.63 16.36
N ARG A 552 -21.04 -14.69 15.54
CA ARG A 552 -20.87 -13.27 15.84
C ARG A 552 -22.08 -12.43 15.42
N LEU A 553 -23.01 -13.00 14.67
CA LEU A 553 -24.20 -12.32 14.18
C LEU A 553 -25.27 -12.17 15.28
N THR A 554 -26.06 -11.10 15.20
CA THR A 554 -27.22 -10.90 16.07
C THR A 554 -28.30 -11.95 15.77
N SER A 555 -29.21 -12.18 16.71
CA SER A 555 -30.32 -13.13 16.53
C SER A 555 -31.19 -12.88 15.28
N ASN A 556 -31.24 -11.65 14.78
CA ASN A 556 -31.98 -11.32 13.56
C ASN A 556 -31.16 -11.60 12.30
N GLU A 557 -29.88 -11.22 12.29
CA GLU A 557 -28.94 -11.54 11.21
C GLU A 557 -28.77 -13.06 11.06
N GLN A 558 -28.68 -13.80 12.17
CA GLN A 558 -28.65 -15.27 12.16
C GLN A 558 -29.89 -15.89 11.51
N LYS A 559 -31.07 -15.29 11.68
CA LYS A 559 -32.30 -15.77 11.02
C LYS A 559 -32.29 -15.50 9.51
N GLN A 560 -31.65 -14.41 9.08
CA GLN A 560 -31.51 -14.06 7.66
C GLN A 560 -30.42 -14.88 6.97
N SER A 561 -29.39 -15.27 7.71
CA SER A 561 -28.35 -16.23 7.30
C SER A 561 -28.93 -17.66 7.26
N ILE A 562 -29.71 -17.95 6.21
CA ILE A 562 -30.30 -19.28 5.99
C ILE A 562 -29.18 -20.26 5.62
N SER A 563 -29.07 -21.36 6.38
CA SER A 563 -28.24 -22.50 6.00
C SER A 563 -28.99 -23.42 5.05
N HIS A 564 -28.32 -23.85 3.98
CA HIS A 564 -28.91 -24.68 2.91
C HIS A 564 -28.58 -26.17 3.03
N ILE A 565 -28.05 -26.61 4.17
CA ILE A 565 -27.62 -27.99 4.37
C ILE A 565 -28.59 -28.68 5.34
N THR A 566 -29.09 -29.85 4.96
CA THR A 566 -29.96 -30.66 5.79
C THR A 566 -29.19 -31.91 6.27
N ARG A 567 -28.78 -31.89 7.54
CA ARG A 567 -28.27 -32.98 8.41
C ARG A 567 -27.37 -34.07 7.77
N HIS A 568 -26.07 -34.03 8.07
CA HIS A 568 -25.27 -35.24 8.40
C HIS A 568 -24.05 -34.82 9.24
N PHE A 569 -23.96 -35.29 10.48
CA PHE A 569 -22.75 -35.17 11.31
C PHE A 569 -22.18 -36.57 11.48
N GLN A 570 -20.97 -36.78 10.99
CA GLN A 570 -20.19 -37.98 11.31
C GLN A 570 -18.93 -37.51 12.04
N TYR A 571 -18.81 -37.92 13.32
CA TYR A 571 -17.62 -37.78 14.18
C TYR A 571 -17.29 -36.38 14.71
N LEU A 572 -18.08 -35.88 15.67
CA LEU A 572 -17.60 -34.89 16.65
C LEU A 572 -17.45 -35.59 18.00
N GLU A 573 -16.39 -35.27 18.75
CA GLU A 573 -16.25 -35.72 20.14
C GLU A 573 -17.45 -35.23 20.97
N LYS A 574 -17.84 -36.03 21.97
CA LYS A 574 -19.08 -35.83 22.74
C LYS A 574 -19.14 -34.44 23.39
N GLU A 575 -18.00 -33.95 23.87
CA GLU A 575 -17.86 -32.64 24.52
C GLU A 575 -17.98 -31.49 23.51
N THR A 576 -17.32 -31.58 22.35
CA THR A 576 -17.45 -30.61 21.26
C THR A 576 -18.89 -30.54 20.76
N LEU A 577 -19.54 -31.70 20.57
CA LEU A 577 -20.93 -31.79 20.14
C LEU A 577 -21.87 -31.16 21.18
N GLN A 578 -21.65 -31.40 22.47
CA GLN A 578 -22.46 -30.84 23.54
C GLN A 578 -22.29 -29.31 23.66
N PHE A 579 -21.07 -28.80 23.56
CA PHE A 579 -20.79 -27.36 23.50
C PHE A 579 -21.45 -26.69 22.29
N LEU A 580 -21.29 -27.27 21.11
CA LEU A 580 -21.87 -26.75 19.88
C LEU A 580 -23.40 -26.76 19.90
N LEU A 581 -24.03 -27.82 20.43
CA LEU A 581 -25.48 -27.90 20.60
C LEU A 581 -26.02 -26.90 21.64
N GLN A 582 -25.24 -26.57 22.67
CA GLN A 582 -25.64 -25.62 23.72
C GLN A 582 -25.62 -24.16 23.24
N TYR A 583 -24.68 -23.80 22.37
CA TYR A 583 -24.57 -22.46 21.82
C TYR A 583 -25.31 -22.26 20.48
N CYS A 584 -25.44 -23.31 19.66
CA CYS A 584 -26.20 -23.27 18.41
C CYS A 584 -27.66 -23.64 18.69
N LYS A 585 -28.47 -22.68 19.16
CA LYS A 585 -29.89 -22.85 19.54
C LYS A 585 -30.85 -23.30 18.41
N ARG A 586 -30.36 -23.67 17.22
CA ARG A 586 -31.11 -24.26 16.09
C ARG A 586 -30.22 -25.21 15.29
N SER A 587 -30.84 -26.17 14.61
CA SER A 587 -30.20 -27.16 13.72
C SER A 587 -29.45 -26.51 12.55
N PHE A 588 -28.27 -25.96 12.82
CA PHE A 588 -27.31 -25.56 11.81
C PHE A 588 -26.31 -26.68 11.57
N THR A 589 -25.97 -26.87 10.31
CA THR A 589 -25.19 -27.96 9.75
C THR A 589 -23.85 -27.40 9.29
N PHE A 590 -22.87 -27.51 10.16
CA PHE A 590 -21.47 -27.21 9.85
C PHE A 590 -20.65 -28.49 10.02
N ALA A 591 -19.44 -28.54 9.50
CA ALA A 591 -18.49 -29.61 9.79
C ALA A 591 -17.19 -29.02 10.32
N ALA A 592 -16.60 -29.67 11.31
CA ALA A 592 -15.29 -29.35 11.85
C ALA A 592 -14.49 -30.65 11.96
N GLY A 593 -13.19 -30.57 11.71
CA GLY A 593 -12.26 -31.70 11.76
C GLY A 593 -10.89 -31.23 12.23
N HIS A 594 -9.90 -32.14 12.20
CA HIS A 594 -8.52 -31.80 12.49
C HIS A 594 -8.01 -30.66 11.60
N LEU A 595 -6.94 -29.99 12.01
CA LEU A 595 -6.40 -28.85 11.27
C LEU A 595 -5.43 -29.32 10.20
N CYS A 596 -5.69 -28.96 8.94
CA CYS A 596 -4.70 -28.97 7.86
C CYS A 596 -4.52 -27.54 7.34
N ARG A 597 -3.28 -27.06 7.30
CA ARG A 597 -2.98 -25.71 6.81
C ARG A 597 -1.78 -25.62 5.88
N TRP A 598 -1.91 -24.77 4.86
CA TRP A 598 -0.83 -24.39 3.96
C TRP A 598 0.07 -23.38 4.65
N GLU A 599 1.33 -23.73 4.90
CA GLU A 599 2.29 -22.80 5.49
C GLU A 599 3.70 -22.96 4.92
N ASN A 600 4.50 -21.88 5.01
CA ASN A 600 5.94 -21.94 4.90
C ASN A 600 6.56 -20.81 5.72
N LYS A 601 7.32 -21.17 6.76
CA LYS A 601 7.97 -20.21 7.67
C LYS A 601 9.00 -19.30 6.98
N ASN A 602 9.51 -19.70 5.81
CA ASN A 602 10.49 -18.92 5.05
C ASN A 602 9.84 -17.91 4.09
N VAL A 603 8.51 -17.92 3.95
CA VAL A 603 7.80 -16.99 3.07
C VAL A 603 7.30 -15.81 3.89
N ASP A 604 7.83 -14.63 3.59
CA ASP A 604 7.31 -13.38 4.13
C ASP A 604 6.04 -12.95 3.37
N LEU A 605 4.90 -12.96 4.06
CA LEU A 605 3.60 -12.56 3.50
C LEU A 605 3.52 -11.06 3.16
N ARG A 606 4.49 -10.23 3.59
CA ARG A 606 4.57 -8.82 3.16
C ARG A 606 5.17 -8.68 1.77
N LEU A 607 5.87 -9.70 1.29
CA LEU A 607 6.53 -9.73 -0.01
C LEU A 607 5.69 -10.49 -1.05
N LEU A 608 4.37 -10.47 -0.92
CA LEU A 608 3.49 -11.21 -1.84
C LEU A 608 3.50 -10.65 -3.25
N ASN A 609 3.84 -9.37 -3.42
CA ASN A 609 3.99 -8.70 -4.70
C ASN A 609 5.06 -9.33 -5.62
N GLN A 610 6.00 -10.10 -5.07
CA GLN A 610 6.98 -10.86 -5.88
C GLN A 610 6.32 -12.01 -6.67
N PHE A 611 5.14 -12.48 -6.25
CA PHE A 611 4.44 -13.60 -6.88
C PHE A 611 3.41 -13.10 -7.90
N LYS A 612 3.76 -13.17 -9.18
CA LYS A 612 2.86 -12.79 -10.30
C LYS A 612 1.52 -13.54 -10.34
N SER A 613 1.40 -14.69 -9.69
CA SER A 613 0.15 -15.45 -9.61
C SER A 613 0.08 -16.31 -8.35
N PHE A 614 -1.14 -16.63 -7.93
CA PHE A 614 -1.39 -17.53 -6.79
C PHE A 614 -0.71 -18.89 -6.95
N SER A 615 -0.67 -19.47 -8.15
CA SER A 615 0.00 -20.76 -8.37
C SER A 615 1.48 -20.72 -7.98
N ARG A 616 2.19 -19.64 -8.31
CA ARG A 616 3.60 -19.45 -7.91
C ARG A 616 3.76 -19.33 -6.40
N PHE A 617 2.84 -18.63 -5.74
CA PHE A 617 2.80 -18.51 -4.29
C PHE A 617 2.50 -19.86 -3.61
N ARG A 618 1.45 -20.55 -4.03
CA ARG A 618 1.05 -21.87 -3.52
C ARG A 618 2.19 -22.89 -3.59
N ASN A 619 2.98 -22.89 -4.65
CA ASN A 619 4.13 -23.79 -4.81
C ASN A 619 5.24 -23.56 -3.78
N LYS A 620 5.24 -22.42 -3.08
CA LYS A 620 6.12 -22.17 -1.94
C LYS A 620 5.54 -22.68 -0.62
N LEU A 621 4.25 -22.95 -0.53
CA LEU A 621 3.62 -23.45 0.68
C LEU A 621 3.68 -24.97 0.75
N ARG A 622 3.61 -25.51 1.97
CA ARG A 622 3.44 -26.93 2.22
C ARG A 622 2.21 -27.14 3.09
N LEU A 623 1.47 -28.20 2.81
CA LEU A 623 0.33 -28.60 3.63
C LEU A 623 0.86 -29.35 4.86
N ILE A 624 0.47 -28.89 6.05
CA ILE A 624 0.79 -29.51 7.33
C ILE A 624 -0.52 -29.84 8.04
N CYS A 625 -0.67 -31.06 8.52
CA CYS A 625 -1.87 -31.56 9.15
C CYS A 625 -1.57 -32.08 10.55
N ASP A 626 -2.43 -31.74 11.50
CA ASP A 626 -2.43 -32.30 12.84
C ASP A 626 -3.00 -33.73 12.82
N THR A 627 -2.75 -34.50 13.87
CA THR A 627 -3.33 -35.84 14.00
C THR A 627 -4.82 -35.75 14.28
N GLY A 628 -5.63 -36.52 13.58
CA GLY A 628 -7.07 -36.63 13.83
C GLY A 628 -7.85 -37.03 12.60
N SER A 629 -9.18 -36.95 12.70
CA SER A 629 -10.10 -37.25 11.60
C SER A 629 -10.60 -35.96 10.95
N PRO A 630 -10.79 -35.91 9.62
CA PRO A 630 -11.44 -34.79 8.97
C PRO A 630 -12.94 -34.76 9.30
N GLY A 631 -13.55 -33.58 9.25
CA GLY A 631 -15.00 -33.43 9.29
C GLY A 631 -15.60 -33.74 7.93
N ILE A 632 -16.80 -34.32 7.88
CA ILE A 632 -17.49 -34.62 6.62
C ILE A 632 -18.80 -33.85 6.55
N LEU A 633 -18.98 -33.10 5.48
CA LEU A 633 -20.20 -32.35 5.18
C LEU A 633 -20.76 -32.80 3.83
N GLU A 634 -21.89 -33.48 3.86
CA GLU A 634 -22.60 -33.90 2.65
C GLU A 634 -23.71 -32.90 2.30
N TRP A 635 -23.76 -32.50 1.04
CA TRP A 635 -24.74 -31.52 0.57
C TRP A 635 -25.31 -31.88 -0.79
N ILE A 636 -26.64 -31.72 -0.91
CA ILE A 636 -27.39 -31.91 -2.15
C ILE A 636 -28.15 -30.60 -2.41
N PRO A 637 -27.63 -29.66 -3.22
CA PRO A 637 -28.38 -28.45 -3.59
C PRO A 637 -29.66 -28.86 -4.30
N ASN A 638 -30.80 -28.32 -3.88
CA ASN A 638 -32.12 -28.69 -4.41
C ASN A 638 -32.76 -27.48 -5.11
N LYS A 639 -34.04 -27.57 -5.49
CA LYS A 639 -34.76 -26.46 -6.16
C LYS A 639 -34.93 -25.20 -5.29
N THR A 640 -34.84 -25.30 -3.96
CA THR A 640 -34.99 -24.16 -3.04
C THR A 640 -33.67 -23.46 -2.74
N THR A 641 -32.53 -24.08 -3.07
CA THR A 641 -31.21 -23.44 -2.92
C THR A 641 -31.09 -22.26 -3.90
N PRO A 642 -30.65 -21.06 -3.50
CA PRO A 642 -30.38 -19.96 -4.44
C PRO A 642 -29.31 -20.31 -5.48
N ASN A 643 -29.27 -19.56 -6.59
CA ASN A 643 -28.25 -19.75 -7.64
C ASN A 643 -26.84 -19.39 -7.16
N THR A 644 -26.73 -18.59 -6.10
CA THR A 644 -25.46 -18.27 -5.44
C THR A 644 -25.66 -18.42 -3.95
N VAL A 645 -24.81 -19.25 -3.35
CA VAL A 645 -24.65 -19.39 -1.90
C VAL A 645 -23.17 -19.22 -1.56
N TYR A 646 -22.83 -19.19 -0.29
CA TYR A 646 -21.48 -18.91 0.19
C TYR A 646 -21.03 -20.01 1.13
N TYR A 647 -19.75 -20.37 1.06
CA TYR A 647 -19.10 -21.20 2.06
C TYR A 647 -18.20 -20.33 2.92
N GLN A 648 -18.30 -20.47 4.24
CA GLN A 648 -17.59 -19.62 5.19
C GLN A 648 -17.18 -20.41 6.44
N SER A 649 -16.35 -19.78 7.28
CA SER A 649 -16.13 -20.24 8.65
C SER A 649 -17.28 -19.77 9.55
N TYR A 650 -17.76 -20.66 10.42
CA TYR A 650 -18.83 -20.37 11.37
C TYR A 650 -18.40 -19.34 12.43
N THR A 651 -17.11 -19.27 12.73
CA THR A 651 -16.52 -18.47 13.82
C THR A 651 -15.86 -17.19 13.33
N GLN A 652 -15.30 -17.22 12.13
CA GLN A 652 -14.56 -16.10 11.53
C GLN A 652 -15.22 -15.63 10.24
N GLN A 653 -15.19 -14.32 10.02
CA GLN A 653 -15.73 -13.70 8.81
C GLN A 653 -14.67 -13.71 7.68
N ASN A 654 -15.09 -13.60 6.42
CA ASN A 654 -14.28 -13.36 5.24
C ASN A 654 -13.15 -14.39 5.05
N MET A 655 -13.48 -15.68 5.18
CA MET A 655 -12.53 -16.77 4.95
C MET A 655 -12.79 -17.54 3.65
N GLY A 656 -14.03 -17.64 3.20
CA GLY A 656 -14.43 -18.38 2.01
C GLY A 656 -15.08 -17.47 0.96
N TRP A 657 -15.77 -18.08 0.00
CA TRP A 657 -16.33 -17.35 -1.14
C TRP A 657 -17.61 -18.02 -1.68
N LYS A 658 -17.86 -17.89 -2.98
CA LYS A 658 -19.12 -18.22 -3.64
C LYS A 658 -19.16 -19.67 -4.13
N ILE A 659 -20.35 -20.25 -4.00
CA ILE A 659 -20.78 -21.45 -4.72
C ILE A 659 -21.89 -21.05 -5.69
N HIS A 660 -21.66 -21.27 -6.97
CA HIS A 660 -22.66 -21.13 -8.03
C HIS A 660 -23.41 -22.44 -8.21
N VAL A 661 -24.71 -22.41 -7.99
CA VAL A 661 -25.62 -23.55 -8.08
C VAL A 661 -26.36 -23.49 -9.42
N LEU A 662 -26.05 -24.44 -10.28
CA LEU A 662 -26.54 -24.51 -11.64
C LEU A 662 -27.61 -25.60 -11.78
N ASP A 663 -28.60 -25.36 -12.62
CA ASP A 663 -29.52 -26.43 -13.05
C ASP A 663 -28.79 -27.39 -14.00
N GLU A 664 -27.94 -26.86 -14.87
CA GLU A 664 -27.09 -27.60 -15.79
C GLU A 664 -25.76 -26.89 -16.01
N PHE A 665 -24.69 -27.67 -16.20
CA PHE A 665 -23.41 -27.10 -16.57
C PHE A 665 -23.47 -26.63 -18.03
N PRO A 666 -22.89 -25.46 -18.37
CA PRO A 666 -22.85 -25.00 -19.74
C PRO A 666 -22.22 -26.05 -20.66
N ASP A 667 -22.81 -26.23 -21.84
CA ASP A 667 -22.26 -27.07 -22.89
C ASP A 667 -21.04 -26.39 -23.50
N SER A 668 -19.99 -27.17 -23.74
CA SER A 668 -18.71 -26.71 -24.29
C SER A 668 -18.82 -26.12 -25.70
N SER A 669 -20.00 -26.16 -26.33
CA SER A 669 -20.28 -25.62 -27.66
C SER A 669 -20.73 -24.16 -27.68
N ASN A 670 -21.10 -23.56 -26.54
CA ASN A 670 -21.62 -22.18 -26.47
C ASN A 670 -20.96 -21.30 -25.39
N ALA A 671 -19.71 -21.59 -25.01
CA ALA A 671 -18.94 -20.62 -24.25
C ALA A 671 -18.43 -19.52 -25.21
N PRO A 672 -18.63 -18.21 -24.94
CA PRO A 672 -17.83 -17.19 -25.60
C PRO A 672 -16.37 -17.53 -25.29
N ALA A 673 -15.54 -17.59 -26.33
CA ALA A 673 -14.13 -17.97 -26.21
C ALA A 673 -13.44 -17.12 -25.13
N PHE A 674 -13.28 -17.68 -23.94
CA PHE A 674 -12.29 -17.20 -22.98
C PHE A 674 -10.94 -17.50 -23.60
N LYS A 675 -10.32 -16.49 -24.20
CA LYS A 675 -8.92 -16.56 -24.62
C LYS A 675 -8.08 -16.86 -23.38
N SER A 676 -7.69 -18.11 -23.21
CA SER A 676 -6.48 -18.42 -22.48
C SER A 676 -5.34 -17.78 -23.26
N ASN A 677 -4.75 -16.71 -22.74
CA ASN A 677 -3.45 -16.22 -23.22
C ASN A 677 -2.37 -17.23 -22.82
N GLN A 678 -2.37 -18.36 -23.53
CA GLN A 678 -1.19 -19.18 -23.77
C GLN A 678 -0.86 -18.96 -25.24
N ASN A 679 -0.07 -17.93 -25.52
CA ASN A 679 0.85 -17.76 -26.66
C ASN A 679 1.12 -16.27 -26.88
N ASP A 680 2.04 -15.70 -26.09
CA ASP A 680 2.84 -14.55 -26.52
C ASP A 680 4.31 -14.98 -26.50
N LEU A 681 4.64 -15.80 -27.49
CA LEU A 681 5.99 -16.01 -27.98
C LEU A 681 5.80 -16.33 -29.47
N LEU A 682 5.73 -15.28 -30.29
CA LEU A 682 6.19 -15.25 -31.68
C LEU A 682 5.93 -13.86 -32.28
N ILE A 683 7.04 -13.16 -32.51
CA ILE A 683 7.17 -11.91 -33.26
C ILE A 683 6.61 -12.11 -34.69
N PRO A 684 5.76 -11.23 -35.24
CA PRO A 684 5.43 -11.28 -36.66
C PRO A 684 6.43 -10.46 -37.46
N ILE A 685 7.33 -11.14 -38.17
CA ILE A 685 8.02 -10.56 -39.33
C ILE A 685 6.99 -10.50 -40.46
N LEU A 686 6.54 -9.30 -40.82
CA LEU A 686 5.68 -9.07 -41.97
C LEU A 686 6.44 -9.42 -43.26
N ARG A 687 5.99 -10.47 -43.96
CA ARG A 687 6.24 -10.66 -45.39
C ARG A 687 5.29 -9.73 -46.17
N LEU A 688 5.86 -8.75 -46.85
CA LEU A 688 5.32 -8.23 -48.10
C LEU A 688 5.64 -9.25 -49.21
N VAL A 689 4.63 -9.73 -49.92
CA VAL A 689 4.81 -10.38 -51.23
C VAL A 689 3.80 -9.77 -52.20
N SER A 690 4.30 -9.07 -53.22
CA SER A 690 3.96 -9.36 -54.62
C SER A 690 4.64 -8.38 -55.58
N SER A 691 5.66 -8.85 -56.30
CA SER A 691 5.72 -8.70 -57.76
C SER A 691 6.86 -9.55 -58.35
N LEU A 692 6.44 -10.61 -59.05
CA LEU A 692 6.95 -11.11 -60.33
C LEU A 692 8.40 -11.63 -60.48
N SER A 693 8.44 -12.96 -60.74
CA SER A 693 9.22 -13.66 -61.79
C SER A 693 10.65 -14.15 -61.49
N PRO A 694 11.05 -15.35 -62.01
CA PRO A 694 11.96 -16.27 -61.34
C PRO A 694 13.35 -16.36 -62.01
N HIS A 695 14.37 -16.81 -61.27
CA HIS A 695 15.44 -17.64 -61.85
C HIS A 695 16.38 -18.27 -60.80
N VAL A 696 16.58 -19.59 -60.94
CA VAL A 696 17.76 -20.41 -60.58
C VAL A 696 17.97 -20.68 -59.07
N LEU A 697 17.57 -21.85 -58.57
CA LEU A 697 18.31 -23.14 -58.44
C LEU A 697 19.46 -23.17 -57.40
N ASN A 698 19.35 -24.20 -56.56
CA ASN A 698 20.36 -24.96 -55.82
C ASN A 698 20.73 -24.62 -54.37
N ASP A 699 20.39 -25.59 -53.52
CA ASP A 699 21.27 -26.32 -52.59
C ASP A 699 22.19 -25.50 -51.68
N GLU A 700 21.90 -25.49 -50.38
CA GLU A 700 22.60 -26.36 -49.42
C GLU A 700 22.07 -26.16 -47.99
N LEU A 701 21.58 -27.26 -47.42
CA LEU A 701 21.58 -27.52 -45.97
C LEU A 701 23.03 -27.75 -45.52
N LEU A 702 23.48 -27.13 -44.44
CA LEU A 702 24.15 -27.76 -43.28
C LEU A 702 24.93 -26.76 -42.40
N GLN A 703 24.84 -26.99 -41.08
CA GLN A 703 25.71 -26.53 -39.97
C GLN A 703 25.51 -25.11 -39.40
N ILE A 704 24.74 -24.96 -38.31
CA ILE A 704 25.12 -25.01 -36.88
C ILE A 704 23.85 -24.80 -36.04
#